data_AF-A0A2V7KWR8-F1
#
_entry.id   AF-A0A2V7KWR8-F1
#
_cell.length_a   1.000
_cell.length_b   1.000
_cell.length_c   1.000
_cell.angle_alpha   90.00
_cell.angle_beta   90.00
_cell.angle_gamma   90.00
#
_symmetry.space_group_name_H-M   'P 1'
#
loop_
_entity.id
_entity.type
_entity.pdbx_description
1 polymer ?
#
loop_
_entity_poly.entity_id
_entity_poly.type
_entity_poly.pdbx_seq_one_letter_code
_entity_poly.pdbx_strand_id
1 'polypeptide(L)'
;MTLRWDAPDKDTLRRVVSESSRFFGAPRTVFFRDVYYDTTAGDLRQLGARCRVRFAPNGEQRLRVSLPDASALDERLREVDVARALAGDSAPARALRALTDPSRLAAWIECEIERTSRTLRLPFIPLPSGDLIADCITARRGELTARVYEISLRPRLAGRAAARSAGAQLEEVYRLRPVSGTEPLLRVRAALDAAEAESTARELRGEREVALVAVEHGRIGLWRAGAELRLPIAKGSGEEACRVALRQLAGGGEGQLRLLGVVPRSGDRVPLEVWTARRLHRNSTSGNFQWFAPAELLARVGSPMLRDPGTLAALSVAARSPLLPEWSGAAFETGADVDAAPEDVARASRVTLTELRAALPSEESKDPARETPDQFLNPELSWIEFNSRVLALAEDPATPLAARFRFLAIFSSNLDQFVMTRVGALKQLVAAGKTARSAHGGGFRPQETLDAIAVRLHPLTARQYRIYHELSAAGHPAILRWDALGDAERTALRTRCAEAIIPFVSPKALTRAPGHPFPFIGDRQIALLVAMRDRPADPVHYAIVGLPTELPRFVPLGSSRWIATEELVRANLDLLYPGRTIAGAHAFRLTRSGDLQLDETTTANFLQAIEEELARRKQSPVLRVELEHTTPQALRDLLQRELRFEESERDSTLNPADVYVADGPIDLSGLFEIAADGGLPDYPPLTTVDPFAPDRPIAAQLDQHDVLVYHPHDSFPATVERFISEAADDPAVQAIKLTLYRLGETSPLAEALRRAAAAGKDVSVVVELKARFEEARNISWARNLERDGIHVVTGLVSLKTHAKLALVVCRTRDGRVRRYAHIGTGNYNAATALVYTDAGLFTADPRITADAHTLFNELTGSSYAPQVNLPHLLVAPTDMLERILALIDREAEHARAGRPARIRAKLNALSDSTVIQALYRASQAGVAIDLVVRGICTLRPGVPGLSERIRVVSILGRFLEHARIYHLANGAPDAEEYYIGSADWRPRNLRRRVEVLAPVYDPAARRRLDTVLTAELATPNAWLLRADGGYDPPENEKAANIAAFSRT
;
A
#
# COMPACT_ATOMS: atom_id res chain seq x y z
N MET A 1 -18.87 -17.38 47.28
CA MET A 1 -19.49 -18.04 46.12
C MET A 1 -19.53 -17.04 44.99
N THR A 2 -18.70 -17.23 43.96
CA THR A 2 -18.68 -16.39 42.75
C THR A 2 -19.54 -17.09 41.71
N LEU A 3 -20.47 -16.38 41.08
CA LEU A 3 -21.25 -16.91 39.96
C LEU A 3 -20.43 -16.74 38.68
N ARG A 4 -20.46 -17.72 37.79
CA ARG A 4 -19.68 -17.75 36.54
C ARG A 4 -20.51 -18.29 35.40
N TRP A 5 -20.31 -17.72 34.23
CA TRP A 5 -20.93 -18.10 32.98
C TRP A 5 -19.91 -18.13 31.85
N ASP A 6 -20.24 -18.89 30.82
CA ASP A 6 -19.54 -18.88 29.54
C ASP A 6 -20.28 -17.96 28.56
N ALA A 7 -19.55 -17.09 27.88
CA ALA A 7 -20.10 -16.28 26.81
C ALA A 7 -19.75 -16.93 25.45
N PRO A 8 -20.73 -17.13 24.56
CA PRO A 8 -20.48 -17.83 23.30
C PRO A 8 -19.56 -17.05 22.35
N ASP A 9 -19.58 -15.72 22.43
CA ASP A 9 -18.82 -14.82 21.57
C ASP A 9 -18.51 -13.49 22.25
N LYS A 10 -17.62 -12.71 21.62
CA LYS A 10 -17.19 -11.38 22.09
C LYS A 10 -18.35 -10.38 22.10
N ASP A 11 -19.32 -10.52 21.19
CA ASP A 11 -20.44 -9.58 21.07
C ASP A 11 -21.44 -9.74 22.21
N THR A 12 -21.67 -10.97 22.67
CA THR A 12 -22.44 -11.27 23.87
C THR A 12 -21.77 -10.69 25.11
N LEU A 13 -20.45 -10.82 25.21
CA LEU A 13 -19.67 -10.21 26.29
C LEU A 13 -19.78 -8.66 26.27
N ARG A 14 -19.71 -8.04 25.09
CA ARG A 14 -19.89 -6.58 24.90
C ARG A 14 -21.31 -6.12 25.26
N ARG A 15 -22.35 -6.84 24.84
CA ARG A 15 -23.76 -6.54 25.18
C ARG A 15 -23.98 -6.62 26.70
N VAL A 16 -23.53 -7.71 27.33
CA VAL A 16 -23.60 -7.87 28.80
C VAL A 16 -22.92 -6.71 29.52
N VAL A 17 -21.79 -6.21 29.01
CA VAL A 17 -21.07 -5.10 29.63
C VAL A 17 -21.71 -3.74 29.36
N SER A 18 -22.26 -3.49 28.17
CA SER A 18 -22.77 -2.17 27.76
C SER A 18 -24.24 -1.95 28.12
N GLU A 19 -25.09 -2.96 27.97
CA GLU A 19 -26.55 -2.85 28.09
C GLU A 19 -27.06 -3.14 29.52
N SER A 20 -26.20 -3.65 30.42
CA SER A 20 -26.52 -3.89 31.83
C SER A 20 -26.64 -2.57 32.63
N SER A 21 -27.73 -1.82 32.44
CA SER A 21 -27.72 -0.37 32.67
C SER A 21 -28.34 0.15 33.97
N ARG A 22 -29.07 -0.65 34.78
CA ARG A 22 -29.78 -0.08 35.96
C ARG A 22 -29.05 -0.16 37.30
N PHE A 23 -28.16 -1.12 37.49
CA PHE A 23 -27.53 -1.38 38.80
C PHE A 23 -26.00 -1.42 38.76
N PHE A 24 -25.38 -1.17 37.60
CA PHE A 24 -23.94 -1.28 37.41
C PHE A 24 -23.31 0.09 37.11
N GLY A 25 -22.25 0.44 37.85
CA GLY A 25 -21.48 1.66 37.61
C GLY A 25 -20.75 1.67 36.27
N ALA A 26 -20.02 2.75 35.97
CA ALA A 26 -19.24 2.86 34.73
C ALA A 26 -18.23 1.70 34.60
N PRO A 27 -18.05 1.14 33.39
CA PRO A 27 -17.08 0.07 33.15
C PRO A 27 -15.64 0.55 33.38
N ARG A 28 -14.83 -0.34 33.94
CA ARG A 28 -13.38 -0.21 34.05
C ARG A 28 -12.73 -1.40 33.40
N THR A 29 -11.96 -1.14 32.35
CA THR A 29 -11.21 -2.18 31.64
C THR A 29 -9.78 -2.18 32.13
N VAL A 30 -9.29 -3.38 32.44
CA VAL A 30 -7.90 -3.62 32.81
C VAL A 30 -7.38 -4.79 31.99
N PHE A 31 -6.15 -4.67 31.52
CA PHE A 31 -5.47 -5.74 30.82
C PHE A 31 -4.47 -6.38 31.77
N PHE A 32 -4.28 -7.69 31.71
CA PHE A 32 -3.16 -8.36 32.38
C PHE A 32 -2.81 -9.66 31.68
N ARG A 33 -1.57 -10.13 31.88
CA ARG A 33 -1.10 -11.40 31.33
C ARG A 33 -0.79 -12.37 32.45
N ASP A 34 -1.31 -13.59 32.37
CA ASP A 34 -0.98 -14.69 33.27
C ASP A 34 -0.17 -15.73 32.48
N VAL A 35 1.09 -15.96 32.86
CA VAL A 35 1.91 -17.04 32.29
C VAL A 35 2.00 -18.16 33.31
N TYR A 36 1.61 -19.35 32.89
CA TYR A 36 1.65 -20.56 33.69
C TYR A 36 2.90 -21.37 33.34
N TYR A 37 3.64 -21.77 34.36
CA TYR A 37 4.89 -22.52 34.23
C TYR A 37 4.69 -23.96 34.71
N ASP A 38 5.29 -24.90 33.98
CA ASP A 38 5.36 -26.31 34.35
C ASP A 38 6.59 -26.96 33.70
N THR A 39 6.96 -28.16 34.13
CA THR A 39 7.97 -28.95 33.43
C THR A 39 7.36 -29.54 32.16
N THR A 40 8.21 -29.94 31.20
CA THR A 40 7.77 -30.64 29.98
C THR A 40 7.02 -31.95 30.29
N ALA A 41 7.34 -32.61 31.40
CA ALA A 41 6.65 -33.79 31.91
C ALA A 41 5.34 -33.48 32.66
N GLY A 42 5.09 -32.20 32.98
CA GLY A 42 3.88 -31.75 33.68
C GLY A 42 3.89 -32.05 35.18
N ASP A 43 5.06 -32.06 35.80
CA ASP A 43 5.24 -32.50 37.19
C ASP A 43 4.38 -31.70 38.19
N LEU A 44 4.27 -30.37 38.00
CA LEU A 44 3.46 -29.54 38.91
C LEU A 44 1.99 -29.90 38.82
N ARG A 45 1.47 -30.12 37.61
CA ARG A 45 0.08 -30.54 37.40
C ARG A 45 -0.21 -31.90 37.99
N GLN A 46 0.70 -32.86 37.85
CA GLN A 46 0.53 -34.20 38.42
C GLN A 46 0.45 -34.15 39.96
N LEU A 47 1.19 -33.23 40.58
CA LEU A 47 1.14 -32.99 42.01
C LEU A 47 -0.09 -32.16 42.45
N GLY A 48 -0.89 -31.62 41.53
CA GLY A 48 -1.98 -30.69 41.84
C GLY A 48 -1.52 -29.27 42.21
N ALA A 49 -0.26 -28.95 41.96
CA ALA A 49 0.33 -27.63 42.18
C ALA A 49 0.30 -26.78 40.90
N ARG A 50 0.41 -25.45 41.05
CA ARG A 50 0.41 -24.52 39.91
C ARG A 50 1.37 -23.36 40.16
N CYS A 51 2.19 -23.07 39.16
CA CYS A 51 3.03 -21.89 39.14
C CYS A 51 2.50 -20.89 38.11
N ARG A 52 2.25 -19.65 38.54
CA ARG A 52 1.74 -18.58 37.68
C ARG A 52 2.46 -17.28 37.97
N VAL A 53 2.96 -16.64 36.91
CA VAL A 53 3.43 -15.26 36.97
C VAL A 53 2.40 -14.35 36.30
N ARG A 54 1.87 -13.40 37.06
CA ARG A 54 0.99 -12.35 36.54
C ARG A 54 1.79 -11.10 36.25
N PHE A 55 1.64 -10.57 35.04
CA PHE A 55 2.09 -9.26 34.63
C PHE A 55 0.90 -8.31 34.71
N ALA A 56 0.93 -7.39 35.67
CA ALA A 56 -0.13 -6.43 35.94
C ALA A 56 0.09 -5.10 35.18
N PRO A 57 -0.97 -4.32 34.94
CA PRO A 57 -0.90 -3.18 34.03
C PRO A 57 0.03 -2.04 34.45
N ASN A 58 0.42 -1.99 35.71
CA ASN A 58 1.38 -1.03 36.26
C ASN A 58 2.85 -1.53 36.18
N GLY A 59 3.10 -2.63 35.48
CA GLY A 59 4.42 -3.28 35.39
C GLY A 59 4.76 -4.16 36.59
N GLU A 60 3.86 -4.27 37.58
CA GLU A 60 4.02 -5.17 38.70
C GLU A 60 3.94 -6.63 38.22
N GLN A 61 4.96 -7.40 38.56
CA GLN A 61 4.95 -8.85 38.36
C GLN A 61 4.67 -9.54 39.69
N ARG A 62 3.76 -10.52 39.70
CA ARG A 62 3.45 -11.30 40.91
C ARG A 62 3.58 -12.79 40.61
N LEU A 63 4.42 -13.46 41.39
CA LEU A 63 4.54 -14.91 41.37
C LEU A 63 3.53 -15.49 42.36
N ARG A 64 2.69 -16.38 41.86
CA ARG A 64 1.76 -17.16 42.68
C ARG A 64 2.02 -18.64 42.48
N VAL A 65 2.26 -19.34 43.58
CA VAL A 65 2.35 -20.80 43.62
C VAL A 65 1.17 -21.32 44.43
N SER A 66 0.27 -22.04 43.77
CA SER A 66 -0.85 -22.73 44.43
C SER A 66 -0.42 -24.17 44.73
N LEU A 67 -0.63 -24.60 45.97
CA LEU A 67 -0.26 -25.92 46.47
C LEU A 67 -1.46 -26.89 46.41
N PRO A 68 -1.21 -28.22 46.55
CA PRO A 68 -2.26 -29.24 46.39
C PRO A 68 -3.33 -29.19 47.49
N ASP A 69 -2.99 -28.66 48.66
CA ASP A 69 -3.86 -28.47 49.82
C ASP A 69 -4.80 -27.24 49.70
N ALA A 70 -4.90 -26.68 48.49
CA ALA A 70 -5.64 -25.45 48.17
C ALA A 70 -5.09 -24.16 48.80
N SER A 71 -3.95 -24.21 49.49
CA SER A 71 -3.22 -23.01 49.89
C SER A 71 -2.52 -22.38 48.69
N ALA A 72 -2.24 -21.07 48.76
CA ALA A 72 -1.48 -20.38 47.72
C ALA A 72 -0.60 -19.29 48.32
N LEU A 73 0.65 -19.27 47.87
CA LEU A 73 1.62 -18.22 48.18
C LEU A 73 1.65 -17.25 47.01
N ASP A 74 1.57 -15.95 47.30
CA ASP A 74 1.50 -14.90 46.29
C ASP A 74 2.40 -13.73 46.73
N GLU A 75 3.44 -13.45 45.95
CA GLU A 75 4.43 -12.42 46.26
C GLU A 75 4.75 -11.57 45.03
N ARG A 76 5.00 -10.28 45.26
CA ARG A 76 5.45 -9.35 44.22
C ARG A 76 6.92 -9.63 43.89
N LEU A 77 7.21 -9.83 42.61
CA LEU A 77 8.57 -10.04 42.11
C LEU A 77 9.34 -8.72 42.09
N ARG A 78 10.59 -8.78 42.56
CA ARG A 78 11.58 -7.69 42.46
C ARG A 78 12.48 -7.84 41.23
N GLU A 79 12.53 -9.05 40.67
CA GLU A 79 13.31 -9.39 39.49
C GLU A 79 12.42 -9.39 38.24
N VAL A 80 12.90 -8.80 37.14
CA VAL A 80 12.18 -8.73 35.85
C VAL A 80 12.37 -10.01 35.03
N ASP A 81 13.47 -10.73 35.27
CA ASP A 81 13.73 -12.05 34.68
C ASP A 81 12.96 -13.12 35.45
N VAL A 82 11.99 -13.73 34.77
CA VAL A 82 11.12 -14.74 35.37
C VAL A 82 11.88 -16.00 35.72
N ALA A 83 12.88 -16.41 34.94
CA ALA A 83 13.63 -17.64 35.21
C ALA A 83 14.41 -17.52 36.53
N ARG A 84 15.04 -16.36 36.77
CA ARG A 84 15.70 -16.05 38.04
C ARG A 84 14.70 -15.90 39.17
N ALA A 85 13.56 -15.24 38.93
CA ALA A 85 12.52 -15.06 39.93
C ALA A 85 11.91 -16.39 40.42
N LEU A 86 11.76 -17.37 39.52
CA LEU A 86 11.30 -18.73 39.85
C LEU A 86 12.32 -19.53 40.65
N ALA A 87 13.62 -19.26 40.45
CA ALA A 87 14.72 -19.90 41.17
C ALA A 87 15.17 -19.12 42.43
N GLY A 88 14.63 -17.93 42.67
CA GLY A 88 15.03 -17.03 43.77
C GLY A 88 14.49 -17.42 45.14
N ASP A 89 14.63 -16.52 46.12
CA ASP A 89 14.34 -16.81 47.55
C ASP A 89 13.01 -16.24 48.06
N SER A 90 12.08 -15.91 47.16
CA SER A 90 10.71 -15.55 47.56
C SER A 90 9.99 -16.73 48.21
N ALA A 91 8.97 -16.47 49.05
CA ALA A 91 8.21 -17.56 49.67
C ALA A 91 7.55 -18.50 48.64
N PRO A 92 6.95 -18.01 47.54
CA PRO A 92 6.48 -18.86 46.45
C PRO A 92 7.61 -19.64 45.76
N ALA A 93 8.78 -19.05 45.52
CA ALA A 93 9.90 -19.73 44.86
C ALA A 93 10.51 -20.84 45.72
N ARG A 94 10.60 -20.65 47.05
CA ARG A 94 10.97 -21.73 47.97
C ARG A 94 9.99 -22.91 47.91
N ALA A 95 8.70 -22.63 47.90
CA ALA A 95 7.68 -23.67 47.77
C ALA A 95 7.77 -24.38 46.41
N LEU A 96 8.09 -23.65 45.34
CA LEU A 96 8.30 -24.22 44.01
C LEU A 96 9.51 -25.16 43.98
N ARG A 97 10.64 -24.79 44.59
CA ARG A 97 11.85 -25.63 44.72
C ARG A 97 11.61 -26.92 45.50
N ALA A 98 10.66 -26.90 46.44
CA ALA A 98 10.27 -28.11 47.16
C ALA A 98 9.43 -29.08 46.32
N LEU A 99 8.80 -28.60 45.23
CA LEU A 99 7.97 -29.40 44.34
C LEU A 99 8.72 -29.89 43.11
N THR A 100 9.60 -29.07 42.53
CA THR A 100 10.37 -29.41 41.33
C THR A 100 11.62 -28.54 41.20
N ASP A 101 12.55 -28.93 40.32
CA ASP A 101 13.70 -28.12 39.95
C ASP A 101 13.24 -26.93 39.07
N PRO A 102 13.37 -25.67 39.52
CA PRO A 102 12.93 -24.51 38.76
C PRO A 102 13.63 -24.35 37.41
N SER A 103 14.83 -24.90 37.23
CA SER A 103 15.56 -24.83 35.96
C SER A 103 14.88 -25.62 34.84
N ARG A 104 14.02 -26.58 35.20
CA ARG A 104 13.25 -27.43 34.28
C ARG A 104 11.88 -26.82 33.90
N LEU A 105 11.52 -25.69 34.49
CA LEU A 105 10.23 -25.04 34.22
C LEU A 105 10.28 -24.25 32.91
N ALA A 106 9.28 -24.48 32.07
CA ALA A 106 9.05 -23.72 30.86
C ALA A 106 7.65 -23.08 30.90
N ALA A 107 7.47 -22.00 30.15
CA ALA A 107 6.14 -21.44 29.93
C ALA A 107 5.27 -22.49 29.22
N TRP A 108 4.18 -22.89 29.87
CA TRP A 108 3.30 -23.94 29.38
C TRP A 108 2.03 -23.36 28.74
N ILE A 109 1.37 -22.40 29.41
CA ILE A 109 0.20 -21.69 28.89
C ILE A 109 0.37 -20.20 29.16
N GLU A 110 0.14 -19.40 28.14
CA GLU A 110 0.11 -17.95 28.27
C GLU A 110 -1.31 -17.44 28.05
N CYS A 111 -1.85 -16.70 29.01
CA CYS A 111 -3.17 -16.11 28.95
C CYS A 111 -3.06 -14.59 28.93
N GLU A 112 -3.48 -13.96 27.84
CA GLU A 112 -3.70 -12.52 27.75
C GLU A 112 -5.16 -12.22 28.08
N ILE A 113 -5.40 -11.42 29.10
CA ILE A 113 -6.74 -11.22 29.68
C ILE A 113 -7.10 -9.75 29.61
N GLU A 114 -8.09 -9.43 28.78
CA GLU A 114 -8.82 -8.17 28.83
C GLU A 114 -10.00 -8.34 29.79
N ARG A 115 -9.94 -7.68 30.94
CA ARG A 115 -10.99 -7.71 31.95
C ARG A 115 -11.75 -6.41 31.96
N THR A 116 -13.03 -6.44 31.63
CA THR A 116 -13.94 -5.33 31.92
C THR A 116 -14.68 -5.61 33.23
N SER A 117 -14.69 -4.65 34.14
CA SER A 117 -15.37 -4.77 35.43
C SER A 117 -16.38 -3.64 35.62
N ARG A 118 -17.54 -3.96 36.21
CA ARG A 118 -18.55 -2.99 36.64
C ARG A 118 -18.95 -3.28 38.08
N THR A 119 -18.96 -2.25 38.92
CA THR A 119 -19.40 -2.40 40.31
C THR A 119 -20.92 -2.39 40.38
N LEU A 120 -21.49 -3.41 41.02
CA LEU A 120 -22.91 -3.54 41.32
C LEU A 120 -23.29 -2.64 42.52
N ARG A 121 -24.22 -1.72 42.30
CA ARG A 121 -24.80 -0.80 43.28
C ARG A 121 -26.32 -0.92 43.27
N LEU A 122 -26.92 -1.22 44.42
CA LEU A 122 -28.37 -1.25 44.57
C LEU A 122 -28.89 0.14 44.99
N PRO A 123 -30.12 0.52 44.60
CA PRO A 123 -30.64 1.89 44.80
C PRO A 123 -30.75 2.32 46.27
N PHE A 124 -30.83 1.37 47.21
CA PHE A 124 -31.08 1.60 48.62
C PHE A 124 -29.92 1.17 49.54
N ILE A 125 -28.79 0.72 48.98
CA ILE A 125 -27.61 0.29 49.74
C ILE A 125 -26.42 1.16 49.31
N PRO A 126 -25.86 2.00 50.20
CA PRO A 126 -24.77 2.91 49.86
C PRO A 126 -23.43 2.21 49.60
N LEU A 127 -23.33 0.92 49.92
CA LEU A 127 -22.13 0.11 49.75
C LEU A 127 -22.20 -0.78 48.50
N PRO A 128 -21.08 -0.94 47.75
CA PRO A 128 -21.02 -1.80 46.58
C PRO A 128 -21.32 -3.27 46.97
N SER A 129 -22.29 -3.87 46.28
CA SER A 129 -22.83 -5.20 46.61
C SER A 129 -22.07 -6.33 45.89
N GLY A 130 -21.37 -6.02 44.80
CA GLY A 130 -20.57 -6.99 44.04
C GLY A 130 -19.87 -6.35 42.86
N ASP A 131 -19.11 -7.16 42.12
CA ASP A 131 -18.43 -6.73 40.89
C ASP A 131 -18.75 -7.73 39.77
N LEU A 132 -19.35 -7.22 38.68
CA LEU A 132 -19.51 -7.95 37.42
C LEU A 132 -18.19 -7.85 36.66
N ILE A 133 -17.68 -8.97 36.19
CA ILE A 133 -16.38 -9.11 35.54
C ILE A 133 -16.61 -9.87 34.25
N ALA A 134 -16.16 -9.30 33.15
CA ALA A 134 -16.21 -9.88 31.83
C ALA A 134 -14.78 -9.98 31.31
N ASP A 135 -14.28 -11.20 31.12
CA ASP A 135 -12.92 -11.49 30.68
C ASP A 135 -12.94 -12.00 29.24
N CYS A 136 -12.20 -11.33 28.36
CA CYS A 136 -11.78 -11.87 27.07
C CYS A 136 -10.38 -12.43 27.24
N ILE A 137 -10.25 -13.76 27.17
CA ILE A 137 -9.00 -14.48 27.42
C ILE A 137 -8.49 -15.03 26.09
N THR A 138 -7.34 -14.54 25.63
CA THR A 138 -6.61 -15.17 24.52
C THR A 138 -5.50 -16.03 25.10
N ALA A 139 -5.60 -17.34 24.90
CA ALA A 139 -4.66 -18.31 25.43
C ALA A 139 -3.76 -18.87 24.33
N ARG A 140 -2.48 -19.09 24.64
CA ARG A 140 -1.49 -19.68 23.73
C ARG A 140 -0.72 -20.83 24.38
N ARG A 141 -0.43 -21.87 23.59
CA ARG A 141 0.47 -22.99 23.92
C ARG A 141 1.27 -23.36 22.67
N GLY A 142 2.52 -22.89 22.57
CA GLY A 142 3.28 -22.97 21.32
C GLY A 142 2.59 -22.15 20.23
N GLU A 143 2.32 -22.77 19.07
CA GLU A 143 1.57 -22.14 17.97
C GLU A 143 0.04 -22.20 18.14
N LEU A 144 -0.47 -23.01 19.08
CA LEU A 144 -1.90 -23.14 19.31
C LEU A 144 -2.45 -21.90 20.01
N THR A 145 -3.54 -21.36 19.49
CA THR A 145 -4.25 -20.22 20.09
C THR A 145 -5.73 -20.55 20.27
N ALA A 146 -6.29 -20.22 21.43
CA ALA A 146 -7.72 -20.33 21.72
C ALA A 146 -8.24 -19.05 22.39
N ARG A 147 -9.49 -18.69 22.12
CA ARG A 147 -10.17 -17.57 22.80
C ARG A 147 -11.28 -18.11 23.69
N VAL A 148 -11.35 -17.60 24.92
CA VAL A 148 -12.37 -17.96 25.91
C VAL A 148 -12.98 -16.67 26.45
N TYR A 149 -14.30 -16.60 26.53
CA TYR A 149 -15.03 -15.43 27.02
C TYR A 149 -15.76 -15.80 28.31
N GLU A 150 -15.31 -15.23 29.43
CA GLU A 150 -15.87 -15.54 30.75
C GLU A 150 -16.65 -14.34 31.31
N ILE A 151 -17.83 -14.60 31.87
CA ILE A 151 -18.54 -13.64 32.69
C ILE A 151 -18.55 -14.17 34.13
N SER A 152 -18.23 -13.33 35.10
CA SER A 152 -18.31 -13.69 36.51
C SER A 152 -18.88 -12.55 37.36
N LEU A 153 -19.68 -12.90 38.36
CA LEU A 153 -20.25 -11.95 39.31
C LEU A 153 -19.75 -12.31 40.71
N ARG A 154 -18.91 -11.43 41.26
CA ARG A 154 -18.28 -11.60 42.57
C ARG A 154 -19.04 -10.81 43.64
N PRO A 155 -19.77 -11.45 44.57
CA PRO A 155 -20.41 -10.74 45.66
C PRO A 155 -19.39 -10.24 46.69
N ARG A 156 -19.63 -9.05 47.24
CA ARG A 156 -18.93 -8.58 48.46
C ARG A 156 -19.64 -9.13 49.71
N LEU A 157 -18.99 -9.05 50.89
CA LEU A 157 -19.40 -9.73 52.13
C LEU A 157 -20.92 -9.68 52.44
N ALA A 158 -21.56 -8.52 52.28
CA ALA A 158 -23.01 -8.32 52.54
C ALA A 158 -23.93 -8.42 51.30
N GLY A 159 -23.39 -8.64 50.08
CA GLY A 159 -24.14 -8.55 48.82
C GLY A 159 -24.50 -9.88 48.15
N ARG A 160 -24.45 -11.00 48.88
CA ARG A 160 -24.65 -12.35 48.30
C ARG A 160 -26.07 -12.61 47.76
N ALA A 161 -27.09 -12.03 48.38
CA ALA A 161 -28.48 -12.15 47.90
C ALA A 161 -28.70 -11.31 46.63
N ALA A 162 -28.19 -10.07 46.63
CA ALA A 162 -28.21 -9.17 45.49
C ALA A 162 -27.50 -9.76 44.26
N ALA A 163 -26.32 -10.35 44.46
CA ALA A 163 -25.58 -10.99 43.37
C ALA A 163 -26.33 -12.21 42.80
N ARG A 164 -27.06 -12.97 43.62
CA ARG A 164 -27.89 -14.09 43.12
C ARG A 164 -29.05 -13.60 42.26
N SER A 165 -29.75 -12.55 42.68
CA SER A 165 -30.84 -11.95 41.89
C SER A 165 -30.34 -11.34 40.58
N ALA A 166 -29.24 -10.56 40.62
CA ALA A 166 -28.63 -10.00 39.41
C ALA A 166 -28.09 -11.11 38.47
N GLY A 167 -27.53 -12.19 39.03
CA GLY A 167 -27.09 -13.35 38.25
C GLY A 167 -28.24 -14.04 37.50
N ALA A 168 -29.37 -14.28 38.17
CA ALA A 168 -30.56 -14.86 37.53
C ALA A 168 -31.09 -13.98 36.38
N GLN A 169 -31.07 -12.66 36.55
CA GLN A 169 -31.46 -11.72 35.49
C GLN A 169 -30.49 -11.76 34.30
N LEU A 170 -29.18 -11.87 34.54
CA LEU A 170 -28.19 -12.01 33.46
C LEU A 170 -28.36 -13.33 32.69
N GLU A 171 -28.67 -14.42 33.38
CA GLU A 171 -28.98 -15.72 32.77
C GLU A 171 -30.20 -15.63 31.85
N GLU A 172 -31.28 -14.99 32.29
CA GLU A 172 -32.52 -14.87 31.53
C GLU A 172 -32.35 -13.95 30.30
N VAL A 173 -31.80 -12.75 30.49
CA VAL A 173 -31.70 -11.73 29.43
C VAL A 173 -30.71 -12.12 28.33
N TYR A 174 -29.55 -12.67 28.72
CA TYR A 174 -28.45 -12.96 27.79
C TYR A 174 -28.29 -14.45 27.49
N ARG A 175 -29.21 -15.30 27.96
CA ARG A 175 -29.22 -16.77 27.77
C ARG A 175 -27.89 -17.43 28.15
N LEU A 176 -27.28 -16.96 29.24
CA LEU A 176 -25.97 -17.42 29.69
C LEU A 176 -26.07 -18.80 30.36
N ARG A 177 -25.09 -19.67 30.10
CA ARG A 177 -25.01 -20.99 30.74
C ARG A 177 -24.12 -20.93 31.99
N PRO A 178 -24.61 -21.30 33.19
CA PRO A 178 -23.81 -21.28 34.40
C PRO A 178 -22.72 -22.35 34.36
N VAL A 179 -21.54 -21.99 34.87
CA VAL A 179 -20.36 -22.86 34.91
C VAL A 179 -20.06 -23.17 36.38
N SER A 180 -20.54 -24.32 36.85
CA SER A 180 -20.37 -24.76 38.24
C SER A 180 -18.98 -25.34 38.47
N GLY A 181 -18.26 -24.80 39.46
CA GLY A 181 -17.08 -25.44 40.06
C GLY A 181 -15.82 -25.54 39.18
N THR A 182 -15.87 -25.16 37.90
CA THR A 182 -14.72 -25.29 36.99
C THR A 182 -13.78 -24.08 37.08
N GLU A 183 -12.49 -24.38 37.16
CA GLU A 183 -11.44 -23.39 37.31
C GLU A 183 -11.09 -22.70 35.97
N PRO A 184 -10.79 -21.40 35.91
CA PRO A 184 -10.59 -20.68 34.64
C PRO A 184 -9.46 -21.28 33.77
N LEU A 185 -8.37 -21.74 34.40
CA LEU A 185 -7.25 -22.39 33.72
C LEU A 185 -7.67 -23.72 33.06
N LEU A 186 -8.56 -24.49 33.68
CA LEU A 186 -9.05 -25.74 33.11
C LEU A 186 -9.89 -25.50 31.85
N ARG A 187 -10.65 -24.39 31.80
CA ARG A 187 -11.39 -24.00 30.59
C ARG A 187 -10.49 -23.53 29.47
N VAL A 188 -9.51 -22.69 29.80
CA VAL A 188 -8.48 -22.30 28.84
C VAL A 188 -7.78 -23.52 28.28
N ARG A 189 -7.41 -24.46 29.15
CA ARG A 189 -6.82 -25.74 28.74
C ARG A 189 -7.79 -26.53 27.86
N ALA A 190 -9.05 -26.71 28.25
CA ALA A 190 -10.02 -27.45 27.45
C ALA A 190 -10.23 -26.82 26.06
N ALA A 191 -10.21 -25.49 25.96
CA ALA A 191 -10.28 -24.78 24.69
C ALA A 191 -9.01 -24.99 23.84
N LEU A 192 -7.82 -25.00 24.46
CA LEU A 192 -6.56 -25.32 23.78
C LEU A 192 -6.47 -26.79 23.37
N ASP A 193 -6.89 -27.72 24.23
CA ASP A 193 -6.92 -29.15 23.96
C ASP A 193 -7.97 -29.48 22.88
N ALA A 194 -9.10 -28.75 22.85
CA ALA A 194 -10.08 -28.85 21.76
C ALA A 194 -9.54 -28.27 20.45
N ALA A 195 -8.83 -27.14 20.49
CA ALA A 195 -8.15 -26.57 19.32
C ALA A 195 -7.03 -27.51 18.80
N GLU A 196 -6.31 -28.18 19.70
CA GLU A 196 -5.31 -29.20 19.36
C GLU A 196 -5.98 -30.45 18.76
N ALA A 197 -6.98 -31.02 19.41
CA ALA A 197 -7.72 -32.17 18.91
C ALA A 197 -8.39 -31.87 17.57
N GLU A 198 -8.92 -30.66 17.39
CA GLU A 198 -9.42 -30.20 16.10
C GLU A 198 -8.28 -30.06 15.08
N SER A 199 -7.12 -29.52 15.44
CA SER A 199 -5.94 -29.48 14.55
C SER A 199 -5.47 -30.88 14.15
N THR A 200 -5.37 -31.83 15.08
CA THR A 200 -4.96 -33.21 14.83
C THR A 200 -6.03 -33.96 14.02
N ALA A 201 -7.31 -33.76 14.31
CA ALA A 201 -8.40 -34.31 13.51
C ALA A 201 -8.40 -33.75 12.09
N ARG A 202 -8.09 -32.46 11.92
CA ARG A 202 -7.90 -31.81 10.61
C ARG A 202 -6.69 -32.38 9.88
N GLU A 203 -5.56 -32.62 10.56
CA GLU A 203 -4.38 -33.29 9.99
C GLU A 203 -4.71 -34.71 9.51
N LEU A 204 -5.41 -35.50 10.33
CA LEU A 204 -5.85 -36.86 9.98
C LEU A 204 -6.89 -36.88 8.85
N ARG A 205 -7.71 -35.82 8.70
CA ARG A 205 -8.64 -35.63 7.58
C ARG A 205 -7.98 -35.06 6.31
N GLY A 206 -6.68 -34.76 6.34
CA GLY A 206 -5.95 -34.18 5.22
C GLY A 206 -6.35 -32.74 4.92
N GLU A 207 -6.78 -31.98 5.92
CA GLU A 207 -7.13 -30.55 5.83
C GLU A 207 -5.91 -29.62 5.99
N ARG A 208 -4.70 -30.13 5.75
CA ARG A 208 -3.45 -29.37 5.56
C ARG A 208 -2.80 -29.82 4.26
N GLU A 209 -2.06 -28.91 3.65
CA GLU A 209 -1.31 -29.17 2.44
C GLU A 209 0.15 -28.74 2.60
N VAL A 210 1.01 -29.39 1.83
CA VAL A 210 2.43 -29.06 1.66
C VAL A 210 2.65 -28.63 0.23
N ALA A 211 3.19 -27.43 0.02
CA ALA A 211 3.75 -26.99 -1.26
C ALA A 211 5.27 -27.17 -1.25
N LEU A 212 5.81 -27.75 -2.32
CA LEU A 212 7.24 -27.96 -2.44
C LEU A 212 7.88 -27.08 -3.52
N VAL A 213 8.83 -26.24 -3.12
CA VAL A 213 9.67 -25.43 -4.01
C VAL A 213 10.98 -26.20 -4.27
N ALA A 214 10.99 -27.00 -5.33
CA ALA A 214 12.17 -27.72 -5.78
C ALA A 214 13.14 -26.73 -6.44
N VAL A 215 14.40 -26.72 -6.00
CA VAL A 215 15.44 -25.81 -6.51
C VAL A 215 16.68 -26.59 -6.92
N GLU A 216 17.13 -26.31 -8.13
CA GLU A 216 18.34 -26.91 -8.67
C GLU A 216 19.03 -25.95 -9.65
N HIS A 217 20.36 -25.80 -9.55
CA HIS A 217 21.13 -24.85 -10.38
C HIS A 217 20.53 -23.44 -10.42
N GLY A 218 20.00 -22.98 -9.28
CA GLY A 218 19.32 -21.70 -9.13
C GLY A 218 17.99 -21.53 -9.89
N ARG A 219 17.40 -22.64 -10.36
CA ARG A 219 16.10 -22.69 -11.05
C ARG A 219 15.06 -23.39 -10.20
N ILE A 220 13.79 -23.09 -10.46
CA ILE A 220 12.67 -23.66 -9.74
C ILE A 220 11.84 -24.54 -10.64
N GLY A 221 11.51 -25.71 -10.12
CA GLY A 221 10.70 -26.71 -10.80
C GLY A 221 9.21 -26.46 -10.64
N LEU A 222 8.47 -26.40 -11.74
CA LEU A 222 7.00 -26.33 -11.76
C LEU A 222 6.42 -27.39 -12.70
N TRP A 223 5.19 -27.82 -12.38
CA TRP A 223 4.37 -28.63 -13.26
C TRP A 223 3.62 -27.77 -14.25
N ARG A 224 3.57 -28.25 -15.49
CA ARG A 224 2.67 -27.76 -16.54
C ARG A 224 1.37 -28.56 -16.49
N ALA A 225 0.28 -27.86 -16.21
CA ALA A 225 -1.09 -28.36 -16.31
C ALA A 225 -1.81 -27.60 -17.45
N GLY A 226 -1.67 -28.10 -18.69
CA GLY A 226 -2.16 -27.40 -19.87
C GLY A 226 -1.35 -26.13 -20.16
N ALA A 227 -1.97 -24.96 -19.99
CA ALA A 227 -1.31 -23.65 -20.12
C ALA A 227 -0.91 -23.04 -18.77
N GLU A 228 -1.28 -23.66 -17.64
CA GLU A 228 -0.96 -23.19 -16.30
C GLU A 228 0.30 -23.87 -15.75
N LEU A 229 1.07 -23.12 -14.97
CA LEU A 229 2.22 -23.55 -14.19
C LEU A 229 1.82 -23.63 -12.73
N ARG A 230 2.14 -24.76 -12.09
CA ARG A 230 1.78 -25.04 -10.69
C ARG A 230 2.95 -25.61 -9.92
N LEU A 231 3.07 -25.22 -8.67
CA LEU A 231 3.93 -25.93 -7.73
C LEU A 231 3.29 -27.27 -7.36
N PRO A 232 4.10 -28.29 -7.08
CA PRO A 232 3.64 -29.55 -6.49
C PRO A 232 3.04 -29.30 -5.10
N ILE A 233 1.76 -29.64 -4.94
CA ILE A 233 1.05 -29.55 -3.67
C ILE A 233 0.51 -30.93 -3.31
N ALA A 234 0.84 -31.41 -2.12
CA ALA A 234 0.39 -32.69 -1.59
C ALA A 234 -0.42 -32.50 -0.30
N LYS A 235 -1.41 -33.36 -0.08
CA LYS A 235 -2.17 -33.38 1.19
C LYS A 235 -1.31 -33.94 2.32
N GLY A 236 -1.50 -33.41 3.52
CA GLY A 236 -0.76 -33.78 4.72
C GLY A 236 0.12 -32.64 5.24
N SER A 237 1.02 -32.96 6.16
CA SER A 237 1.95 -32.03 6.80
C SER A 237 3.33 -32.67 6.98
N GLY A 238 4.36 -31.84 7.15
CA GLY A 238 5.71 -32.28 7.47
C GLY A 238 6.46 -32.98 6.33
N GLU A 239 7.58 -33.61 6.69
CA GLU A 239 8.53 -34.17 5.71
C GLU A 239 7.96 -35.34 4.90
N GLU A 240 7.07 -36.17 5.44
CA GLU A 240 6.53 -37.31 4.68
C GLU A 240 5.64 -36.84 3.53
N ALA A 241 4.80 -35.82 3.76
CA ALA A 241 4.02 -35.18 2.69
C ALA A 241 4.95 -34.51 1.65
N CYS A 242 6.08 -33.92 2.09
CA CYS A 242 7.12 -33.42 1.17
C CYS A 242 7.72 -34.53 0.33
N ARG A 243 8.01 -35.70 0.92
CA ARG A 243 8.56 -36.86 0.20
C ARG A 243 7.56 -37.43 -0.80
N VAL A 244 6.25 -37.40 -0.49
CA VAL A 244 5.19 -37.73 -1.47
C VAL A 244 5.22 -36.75 -2.65
N ALA A 245 5.28 -35.44 -2.40
CA ALA A 245 5.40 -34.44 -3.45
C ALA A 245 6.69 -34.62 -4.27
N LEU A 246 7.83 -34.91 -3.63
CA LEU A 246 9.11 -35.22 -4.30
C LEU A 246 9.04 -36.45 -5.19
N ARG A 247 8.43 -37.54 -4.70
CA ARG A 247 8.25 -38.77 -5.50
C ARG A 247 7.43 -38.50 -6.75
N GLN A 248 6.40 -37.65 -6.65
CA GLN A 248 5.63 -37.20 -7.81
C GLN A 248 6.51 -36.39 -8.77
N LEU A 249 7.35 -35.47 -8.28
CA LEU A 249 8.21 -34.57 -9.06
C LEU A 249 9.38 -35.23 -9.79
N ALA A 250 10.21 -35.99 -9.07
CA ALA A 250 11.52 -36.43 -9.53
C ALA A 250 11.62 -37.95 -9.72
N GLY A 251 10.52 -38.69 -9.50
CA GLY A 251 10.51 -40.15 -9.52
C GLY A 251 11.29 -40.80 -8.36
N GLY A 252 11.73 -40.00 -7.38
CA GLY A 252 12.46 -40.41 -6.18
C GLY A 252 12.14 -39.48 -5.00
N GLY A 253 12.30 -39.97 -3.76
CA GLY A 253 11.97 -39.22 -2.53
C GLY A 253 13.17 -38.57 -1.83
N GLU A 254 14.34 -38.52 -2.47
CA GLU A 254 15.61 -38.08 -1.87
C GLU A 254 15.92 -36.61 -2.24
N GLY A 255 16.21 -35.81 -1.22
CA GLY A 255 16.59 -34.41 -1.33
C GLY A 255 16.68 -33.75 0.05
N GLN A 256 17.42 -32.64 0.15
CA GLN A 256 17.50 -31.86 1.39
C GLN A 256 16.24 -31.00 1.54
N LEU A 257 15.39 -31.37 2.49
CA LEU A 257 14.14 -30.67 2.81
C LEU A 257 14.35 -29.61 3.89
N ARG A 258 13.76 -28.43 3.70
CA ARG A 258 13.67 -27.40 4.75
C ARG A 258 12.34 -26.67 4.69
N LEU A 259 11.72 -26.44 5.84
CA LEU A 259 10.52 -25.60 5.95
C LEU A 259 10.90 -24.13 5.70
N LEU A 260 10.24 -23.48 4.75
CA LEU A 260 10.39 -22.05 4.47
C LEU A 260 9.42 -21.19 5.29
N GLY A 261 8.23 -21.73 5.56
CA GLY A 261 7.21 -21.07 6.36
C GLY A 261 5.83 -21.66 6.15
N VAL A 262 4.84 -21.12 6.86
CA VAL A 262 3.44 -21.57 6.77
C VAL A 262 2.55 -20.41 6.33
N VAL A 263 1.67 -20.69 5.37
CA VAL A 263 0.60 -19.78 4.97
C VAL A 263 -0.66 -20.15 5.76
N PRO A 264 -1.21 -19.21 6.54
CA PRO A 264 -2.42 -19.48 7.31
C PRO A 264 -3.63 -19.71 6.40
N ARG A 265 -4.67 -20.32 6.96
CA ARG A 265 -5.96 -20.50 6.29
C ARG A 265 -6.48 -19.16 5.77
N SER A 266 -6.97 -19.12 4.54
CA SER A 266 -7.65 -17.95 3.98
C SER A 266 -8.78 -18.38 3.05
N GLY A 267 -10.01 -17.98 3.36
CA GLY A 267 -11.23 -18.41 2.65
C GLY A 267 -11.36 -19.93 2.59
N ASP A 268 -11.44 -20.46 1.37
CA ASP A 268 -11.55 -21.90 1.08
C ASP A 268 -10.21 -22.64 1.12
N ARG A 269 -9.08 -21.92 1.13
CA ARG A 269 -7.73 -22.52 1.12
C ARG A 269 -7.36 -23.00 2.51
N VAL A 270 -6.97 -24.27 2.62
CA VAL A 270 -6.43 -24.87 3.84
C VAL A 270 -5.06 -24.29 4.21
N PRO A 271 -4.59 -24.43 5.47
CA PRO A 271 -3.22 -24.09 5.82
C PRO A 271 -2.21 -24.81 4.92
N LEU A 272 -1.22 -24.06 4.43
CA LEU A 272 -0.24 -24.54 3.47
C LEU A 272 1.17 -24.40 4.06
N GLU A 273 1.84 -25.51 4.31
CA GLU A 273 3.25 -25.54 4.67
C GLU A 273 4.09 -25.43 3.39
N VAL A 274 5.05 -24.51 3.36
CA VAL A 274 5.89 -24.30 2.18
C VAL A 274 7.29 -24.77 2.49
N TRP A 275 7.76 -25.75 1.73
CA TRP A 275 9.04 -26.40 1.91
C TRP A 275 9.93 -26.18 0.68
N THR A 276 11.25 -26.17 0.86
CA THR A 276 12.21 -26.26 -0.25
C THR A 276 12.83 -27.65 -0.29
N ALA A 277 13.11 -28.12 -1.51
CA ALA A 277 13.96 -29.28 -1.75
C ALA A 277 15.15 -28.89 -2.62
N ARG A 278 16.37 -29.23 -2.17
CA ARG A 278 17.63 -29.04 -2.91
C ARG A 278 18.39 -30.38 -3.01
N ARG A 279 19.42 -30.44 -3.88
CA ARG A 279 20.28 -31.62 -4.11
C ARG A 279 19.47 -32.88 -4.45
N LEU A 280 18.68 -32.79 -5.51
CA LEU A 280 17.85 -33.90 -5.98
C LEU A 280 18.75 -34.96 -6.64
N HIS A 281 18.56 -36.25 -6.31
CA HIS A 281 19.43 -37.32 -6.81
C HIS A 281 19.13 -37.77 -8.26
N ARG A 282 18.05 -37.26 -8.89
CA ARG A 282 17.71 -37.50 -10.30
C ARG A 282 17.10 -36.26 -10.96
N ASN A 283 17.72 -35.82 -12.05
CA ASN A 283 17.18 -34.76 -12.92
C ASN A 283 16.25 -35.38 -13.97
N SER A 284 15.05 -35.73 -13.54
CA SER A 284 14.01 -36.18 -14.45
C SER A 284 13.28 -34.96 -15.02
N THR A 285 13.68 -34.49 -16.20
CA THR A 285 12.78 -33.69 -17.07
C THR A 285 11.78 -34.64 -17.74
N SER A 286 10.84 -35.19 -16.97
CA SER A 286 9.72 -35.96 -17.51
C SER A 286 8.58 -35.02 -17.88
N GLY A 287 7.85 -35.33 -18.97
CA GLY A 287 7.27 -34.36 -19.92
C GLY A 287 6.38 -33.21 -19.42
N ASN A 288 5.87 -33.22 -18.19
CA ASN A 288 5.08 -32.13 -17.62
C ASN A 288 5.80 -31.31 -16.53
N PHE A 289 6.99 -31.70 -16.08
CA PHE A 289 7.77 -30.96 -15.07
C PHE A 289 8.94 -30.22 -15.71
N GLN A 290 9.11 -28.93 -15.39
CA GLN A 290 10.05 -28.04 -16.07
C GLN A 290 10.75 -27.09 -15.09
N TRP A 291 11.99 -26.72 -15.40
CA TRP A 291 12.83 -25.82 -14.63
C TRP A 291 12.79 -24.40 -15.20
N PHE A 292 12.54 -23.41 -14.35
CA PHE A 292 12.45 -22.01 -14.74
C PHE A 292 13.40 -21.15 -13.91
N ALA A 293 13.97 -20.11 -14.53
CA ALA A 293 14.66 -19.08 -13.77
C ALA A 293 13.63 -18.25 -12.96
N PRO A 294 13.98 -17.80 -11.74
CA PRO A 294 13.08 -16.98 -10.93
C PRO A 294 12.59 -15.71 -11.65
N ALA A 295 13.45 -15.06 -12.43
CA ALA A 295 13.06 -13.89 -13.23
C ALA A 295 11.97 -14.20 -14.28
N GLU A 296 12.01 -15.39 -14.89
CA GLU A 296 11.01 -15.84 -15.86
C GLU A 296 9.65 -16.07 -15.19
N LEU A 297 9.66 -16.66 -13.99
CA LEU A 297 8.43 -16.86 -13.21
C LEU A 297 7.85 -15.54 -12.74
N LEU A 298 8.68 -14.63 -12.23
CA LEU A 298 8.27 -13.30 -11.79
C LEU A 298 7.57 -12.53 -12.91
N ALA A 299 8.10 -12.54 -14.13
CA ALA A 299 7.49 -11.88 -15.28
C ALA A 299 6.08 -12.41 -15.60
N ARG A 300 5.73 -13.63 -15.16
CA ARG A 300 4.45 -14.30 -15.48
C ARG A 300 3.47 -14.39 -14.32
N VAL A 301 3.85 -14.04 -13.09
CA VAL A 301 2.91 -13.99 -11.95
C VAL A 301 1.75 -13.05 -12.28
N GLY A 302 0.53 -13.56 -12.17
CA GLY A 302 -0.67 -12.79 -12.53
C GLY A 302 -1.19 -13.05 -13.93
N SER A 303 -0.38 -13.61 -14.81
CA SER A 303 -0.81 -14.03 -16.14
C SER A 303 -1.69 -15.29 -16.05
N PRO A 304 -2.45 -15.62 -17.09
CA PRO A 304 -3.16 -16.90 -17.17
C PRO A 304 -2.25 -18.12 -16.95
N MET A 305 -0.93 -17.99 -17.13
CA MET A 305 0.01 -19.08 -16.92
C MET A 305 0.42 -19.29 -15.47
N LEU A 306 0.44 -18.26 -14.62
CA LEU A 306 0.89 -18.38 -13.22
C LEU A 306 -0.06 -17.60 -12.31
N ARG A 307 -1.24 -18.20 -12.11
CA ARG A 307 -2.34 -17.66 -11.30
C ARG A 307 -2.94 -18.65 -10.28
N ASP A 308 -2.39 -19.86 -10.19
CA ASP A 308 -2.89 -20.88 -9.27
C ASP A 308 -2.76 -20.41 -7.81
N PRO A 309 -3.85 -20.40 -7.01
CA PRO A 309 -3.83 -19.81 -5.67
C PRO A 309 -2.87 -20.48 -4.68
N GLY A 310 -2.73 -21.80 -4.75
CA GLY A 310 -1.80 -22.54 -3.89
C GLY A 310 -0.35 -22.24 -4.25
N THR A 311 -0.06 -22.23 -5.55
CA THR A 311 1.24 -21.86 -6.11
C THR A 311 1.62 -20.43 -5.75
N LEU A 312 0.73 -19.46 -5.91
CA LEU A 312 0.99 -18.06 -5.56
C LEU A 312 1.26 -17.88 -4.06
N ALA A 313 0.48 -18.53 -3.20
CA ALA A 313 0.74 -18.50 -1.77
C ALA A 313 2.12 -19.08 -1.43
N ALA A 314 2.45 -20.24 -1.98
CA ALA A 314 3.75 -20.87 -1.78
C ALA A 314 4.91 -19.99 -2.27
N LEU A 315 4.79 -19.44 -3.47
CA LEU A 315 5.76 -18.50 -4.02
C LEU A 315 5.87 -17.21 -3.20
N SER A 316 4.79 -16.75 -2.55
CA SER A 316 4.85 -15.57 -1.69
C SER A 316 5.74 -15.80 -0.46
N VAL A 317 5.80 -17.04 0.04
CA VAL A 317 6.71 -17.46 1.11
C VAL A 317 8.13 -17.61 0.57
N ALA A 318 8.27 -18.24 -0.60
CA ALA A 318 9.56 -18.40 -1.26
C ALA A 318 10.24 -17.04 -1.53
N ALA A 319 9.46 -16.06 -2.00
CA ALA A 319 9.96 -14.74 -2.41
C ALA A 319 10.58 -13.91 -1.30
N ARG A 320 10.29 -14.23 -0.04
CA ARG A 320 10.81 -13.54 1.14
C ARG A 320 11.76 -14.40 1.97
N SER A 321 12.02 -15.64 1.55
CA SER A 321 12.86 -16.55 2.32
C SER A 321 14.34 -16.32 2.01
N PRO A 322 15.20 -16.13 3.02
CA PRO A 322 16.65 -16.11 2.82
C PRO A 322 17.20 -17.48 2.41
N LEU A 323 16.42 -18.56 2.59
CA LEU A 323 16.79 -19.91 2.14
C LEU A 323 16.64 -20.10 0.63
N LEU A 324 16.07 -19.11 -0.08
CA LEU A 324 15.91 -19.05 -1.53
C LEU A 324 16.43 -17.72 -2.09
N PRO A 325 17.74 -17.44 -1.97
CA PRO A 325 18.34 -16.20 -2.47
C PRO A 325 18.11 -15.99 -3.97
N GLU A 326 17.95 -17.07 -4.74
CA GLU A 326 17.68 -17.02 -6.18
C GLU A 326 16.36 -16.33 -6.50
N TRP A 327 15.39 -16.39 -5.58
CA TRP A 327 14.12 -15.66 -5.70
C TRP A 327 14.11 -14.36 -4.89
N SER A 328 14.55 -14.40 -3.64
CA SER A 328 14.47 -13.26 -2.73
C SER A 328 15.49 -12.16 -3.04
N GLY A 329 16.50 -12.45 -3.85
CA GLY A 329 17.60 -11.53 -4.14
C GLY A 329 18.54 -11.31 -2.94
N ALA A 330 18.46 -12.15 -1.91
CA ALA A 330 19.33 -12.08 -0.73
C ALA A 330 20.79 -12.40 -1.09
N ALA A 331 21.74 -11.71 -0.44
CA ALA A 331 23.16 -11.98 -0.59
C ALA A 331 23.54 -13.39 -0.10
N PHE A 332 24.39 -14.07 -0.86
CA PHE A 332 24.89 -15.41 -0.56
C PHE A 332 25.82 -15.36 0.67
N GLU A 333 25.67 -16.27 1.64
CA GLU A 333 26.80 -16.60 2.52
C GLU A 333 27.85 -17.30 1.64
N THR A 334 28.99 -16.64 1.42
CA THR A 334 30.10 -17.13 0.59
C THR A 334 30.49 -18.55 1.00
N GLY A 335 30.17 -19.56 0.18
CA GLY A 335 30.57 -20.93 0.45
C GLY A 335 29.83 -22.08 -0.25
N ALA A 336 28.84 -21.85 -1.13
CA ALA A 336 28.28 -22.94 -1.94
C ALA A 336 28.33 -22.60 -3.44
N ASP A 337 28.97 -23.47 -4.22
CA ASP A 337 29.02 -23.42 -5.68
C ASP A 337 27.61 -23.24 -6.26
N VAL A 338 27.39 -22.09 -6.92
CA VAL A 338 26.31 -21.96 -7.90
C VAL A 338 26.91 -22.46 -9.22
N ASP A 339 26.95 -23.77 -9.40
CA ASP A 339 27.29 -24.34 -10.70
C ASP A 339 26.29 -23.82 -11.74
N ALA A 340 26.81 -23.32 -12.86
CA ALA A 340 25.98 -22.93 -14.00
C ALA A 340 25.14 -24.13 -14.45
N ALA A 341 23.84 -23.91 -14.68
CA ALA A 341 22.96 -24.97 -15.17
C ALA A 341 23.57 -25.58 -16.46
N PRO A 342 23.57 -26.92 -16.62
CA PRO A 342 23.98 -27.59 -17.84
C PRO A 342 23.33 -26.95 -19.10
N GLU A 343 24.09 -26.83 -20.21
CA GLU A 343 23.63 -26.14 -21.44
C GLU A 343 22.31 -26.68 -21.99
N ASP A 344 22.05 -27.97 -21.83
CA ASP A 344 20.83 -28.67 -22.21
C ASP A 344 19.62 -28.20 -21.39
N VAL A 345 19.76 -28.03 -20.07
CA VAL A 345 18.72 -27.46 -19.19
C VAL A 345 18.49 -25.98 -19.51
N ALA A 346 19.56 -25.23 -19.79
CA ALA A 346 19.47 -23.82 -20.16
C ALA A 346 18.76 -23.59 -21.50
N ARG A 347 19.07 -24.42 -22.49
CA ARG A 347 18.47 -24.39 -23.83
C ARG A 347 17.02 -24.89 -23.82
N ALA A 348 16.71 -25.94 -23.07
CA ALA A 348 15.35 -26.47 -22.93
C ALA A 348 14.37 -25.41 -22.39
N SER A 349 14.73 -24.70 -21.31
CA SER A 349 13.85 -23.65 -20.74
C SER A 349 13.61 -22.48 -21.69
N ARG A 350 14.63 -22.03 -22.44
CA ARG A 350 14.50 -20.92 -23.40
C ARG A 350 13.60 -21.25 -24.59
N VAL A 351 13.72 -22.47 -25.13
CA VAL A 351 12.90 -22.94 -26.25
C VAL A 351 11.44 -23.07 -25.81
N THR A 352 11.18 -23.69 -24.66
CA THR A 352 9.81 -23.93 -24.18
C THR A 352 9.07 -22.66 -23.72
N LEU A 353 9.76 -21.64 -23.22
CA LEU A 353 9.15 -20.35 -22.91
C LEU A 353 8.65 -19.60 -24.15
N THR A 354 9.34 -19.76 -25.27
CA THR A 354 8.93 -19.21 -26.56
C THR A 354 7.70 -19.97 -27.12
N GLU A 355 7.59 -21.26 -26.80
CA GLU A 355 6.45 -22.12 -27.17
C GLU A 355 5.23 -21.93 -26.25
N LEU A 356 5.43 -21.50 -25.00
CA LEU A 356 4.38 -21.10 -24.06
C LEU A 356 3.83 -19.70 -24.42
N ARG A 357 3.13 -19.63 -25.57
CA ARG A 357 2.28 -18.48 -25.90
C ARG A 357 1.28 -18.27 -24.76
N ALA A 358 1.04 -17.01 -24.38
CA ALA A 358 -0.02 -16.68 -23.44
C ALA A 358 -1.30 -17.41 -23.87
N ALA A 359 -1.95 -18.13 -22.94
CA ALA A 359 -3.15 -18.90 -23.25
C ALA A 359 -4.11 -18.03 -24.05
N LEU A 360 -4.47 -18.48 -25.26
CA LEU A 360 -5.47 -17.81 -26.06
C LEU A 360 -6.76 -17.77 -25.23
N PRO A 361 -7.44 -16.62 -25.14
CA PRO A 361 -8.71 -16.56 -24.44
C PRO A 361 -9.67 -17.59 -25.04
N SER A 362 -10.56 -18.13 -24.20
CA SER A 362 -11.66 -18.99 -24.67
C SER A 362 -12.47 -18.28 -25.77
N GLU A 363 -13.17 -19.03 -26.62
CA GLU A 363 -14.06 -18.43 -27.63
C GLU A 363 -15.09 -17.50 -27.00
N GLU A 364 -15.59 -17.82 -25.80
CA GLU A 364 -16.47 -16.93 -25.03
C GLU A 364 -15.80 -15.62 -24.63
N SER A 365 -14.49 -15.65 -24.34
CA SER A 365 -13.72 -14.46 -23.98
C SER A 365 -13.33 -13.61 -25.20
N LYS A 366 -13.45 -14.15 -26.41
CA LYS A 366 -13.29 -13.37 -27.65
C LYS A 366 -14.53 -12.57 -28.00
N ASP A 367 -15.69 -12.86 -27.41
CA ASP A 367 -16.90 -12.03 -27.55
C ASP A 367 -16.82 -10.82 -26.62
N PRO A 368 -16.59 -9.59 -27.12
CA PRO A 368 -16.48 -8.41 -26.26
C PRO A 368 -17.81 -7.99 -25.63
N ALA A 369 -18.94 -8.57 -26.06
CA ALA A 369 -20.24 -8.34 -25.43
C ALA A 369 -20.40 -9.14 -24.13
N ARG A 370 -19.56 -10.15 -23.91
CA ARG A 370 -19.51 -10.91 -22.65
C ARG A 370 -18.33 -10.43 -21.82
N GLU A 371 -18.59 -9.90 -20.64
CA GLU A 371 -17.51 -9.55 -19.72
C GLU A 371 -16.91 -10.81 -19.10
N THR A 372 -15.73 -11.23 -19.57
CA THR A 372 -15.02 -12.38 -18.97
C THR A 372 -13.71 -11.91 -18.33
N PRO A 373 -13.27 -12.55 -17.23
CA PRO A 373 -12.05 -12.12 -16.55
C PRO A 373 -10.78 -12.23 -17.40
N ASP A 374 -10.73 -13.18 -18.32
CA ASP A 374 -9.59 -13.40 -19.20
C ASP A 374 -9.40 -12.27 -20.24
N GLN A 375 -10.38 -11.37 -20.41
CA GLN A 375 -10.25 -10.19 -21.26
C GLN A 375 -9.40 -9.07 -20.64
N PHE A 376 -9.15 -9.12 -19.32
CA PHE A 376 -8.55 -8.00 -18.58
C PHE A 376 -7.28 -8.41 -17.83
N LEU A 377 -6.28 -7.53 -17.83
CA LEU A 377 -5.12 -7.64 -16.93
C LEU A 377 -5.48 -7.15 -15.53
N ASN A 378 -4.78 -7.67 -14.52
CA ASN A 378 -4.97 -7.23 -13.15
C ASN A 378 -4.41 -5.80 -12.93
N PRO A 379 -5.19 -4.85 -12.38
CA PRO A 379 -4.77 -3.45 -12.24
C PRO A 379 -3.65 -3.25 -11.22
N GLU A 380 -3.59 -4.03 -10.14
CA GLU A 380 -2.53 -3.95 -9.14
C GLU A 380 -1.20 -4.48 -9.69
N LEU A 381 -1.22 -5.55 -10.48
CA LEU A 381 -0.02 -6.06 -11.14
C LEU A 381 0.44 -5.14 -12.26
N SER A 382 -0.48 -4.56 -13.03
CA SER A 382 -0.17 -3.51 -14.02
C SER A 382 0.50 -2.28 -13.37
N TRP A 383 0.11 -1.93 -12.14
CA TRP A 383 0.79 -0.88 -11.37
C TRP A 383 2.21 -1.30 -10.96
N ILE A 384 2.41 -2.55 -10.55
CA ILE A 384 3.75 -3.08 -10.23
C ILE A 384 4.66 -3.04 -11.45
N GLU A 385 4.15 -3.38 -12.65
CA GLU A 385 4.90 -3.28 -13.90
C GLU A 385 5.29 -1.84 -14.25
N PHE A 386 4.42 -0.87 -13.97
CA PHE A 386 4.77 0.54 -14.08
C PHE A 386 5.96 0.89 -13.17
N ASN A 387 5.90 0.52 -11.88
CA ASN A 387 6.98 0.87 -10.94
C ASN A 387 8.28 0.07 -11.22
N SER A 388 8.18 -1.15 -11.75
CA SER A 388 9.33 -1.94 -12.22
C SER A 388 10.11 -1.21 -13.33
N ARG A 389 9.40 -0.55 -14.26
CA ARG A 389 10.02 0.24 -15.33
C ARG A 389 10.64 1.55 -14.83
N VAL A 390 10.12 2.12 -13.74
CA VAL A 390 10.80 3.22 -13.03
C VAL A 390 12.17 2.76 -12.52
N LEU A 391 12.30 1.55 -11.96
CA LEU A 391 13.61 1.01 -11.56
C LEU A 391 14.53 0.76 -12.75
N ALA A 392 13.99 0.35 -13.90
CA ALA A 392 14.80 0.17 -15.11
C ALA A 392 15.51 1.47 -15.53
N LEU A 393 14.88 2.64 -15.32
CA LEU A 393 15.53 3.94 -15.56
C LEU A 393 16.65 4.25 -14.55
N ALA A 394 16.54 3.75 -13.32
CA ALA A 394 17.61 3.84 -12.32
C ALA A 394 18.79 2.89 -12.64
N GLU A 395 18.54 1.80 -13.36
CA GLU A 395 19.58 0.86 -13.82
C GLU A 395 20.31 1.37 -15.07
N ASP A 396 19.60 2.06 -15.95
CA ASP A 396 20.14 2.50 -17.23
C ASP A 396 21.35 3.44 -17.06
N PRO A 397 22.55 3.04 -17.53
CA PRO A 397 23.74 3.88 -17.50
C PRO A 397 23.63 5.16 -18.34
N ALA A 398 22.71 5.23 -19.31
CA ALA A 398 22.45 6.43 -20.10
C ALA A 398 21.69 7.51 -19.30
N THR A 399 21.03 7.13 -18.19
CA THR A 399 20.36 8.06 -17.29
C THR A 399 21.41 8.79 -16.42
N PRO A 400 21.36 10.14 -16.33
CA PRO A 400 22.26 10.90 -15.46
C PRO A 400 22.19 10.45 -13.99
N LEU A 401 23.32 10.52 -13.27
CA LEU A 401 23.45 9.98 -11.93
C LEU A 401 22.41 10.55 -10.95
N ALA A 402 22.20 11.87 -10.94
CA ALA A 402 21.18 12.51 -10.11
C ALA A 402 19.78 11.94 -10.40
N ALA A 403 19.47 11.73 -11.69
CA ALA A 403 18.19 11.16 -12.11
C ALA A 403 18.04 9.69 -11.69
N ARG A 404 19.11 8.89 -11.70
CA ARG A 404 19.07 7.50 -11.21
C ARG A 404 18.70 7.45 -9.72
N PHE A 405 19.28 8.31 -8.88
CA PHE A 405 18.88 8.46 -7.48
C PHE A 405 17.44 8.94 -7.33
N ARG A 406 16.98 9.89 -8.16
CA ARG A 406 15.56 10.27 -8.18
C ARG A 406 14.65 9.10 -8.54
N PHE A 407 15.00 8.25 -9.51
CA PHE A 407 14.17 7.11 -9.87
C PHE A 407 14.11 6.05 -8.75
N LEU A 408 15.19 5.84 -8.00
CA LEU A 408 15.14 5.04 -6.76
C LEU A 408 14.19 5.68 -5.74
N ALA A 409 14.26 6.99 -5.54
CA ALA A 409 13.36 7.71 -4.62
C ALA A 409 11.89 7.64 -5.06
N ILE A 410 11.63 7.83 -6.37
CA ILE A 410 10.31 7.75 -6.99
C ILE A 410 9.74 6.34 -6.79
N PHE A 411 10.53 5.28 -7.00
CA PHE A 411 10.08 3.92 -6.76
C PHE A 411 9.59 3.72 -5.32
N SER A 412 10.36 4.15 -4.31
CA SER A 412 9.98 4.06 -2.90
C SER A 412 8.73 4.87 -2.59
N SER A 413 8.66 6.12 -3.05
CA SER A 413 7.52 7.00 -2.82
C SER A 413 6.22 6.46 -3.46
N ASN A 414 6.31 5.98 -4.70
CA ASN A 414 5.21 5.30 -5.39
C ASN A 414 4.76 4.06 -4.61
N LEU A 415 5.71 3.28 -4.10
CA LEU A 415 5.43 2.06 -3.36
C LEU A 415 4.72 2.35 -2.03
N ASP A 416 5.15 3.37 -1.30
CA ASP A 416 4.44 3.85 -0.11
C ASP A 416 2.96 4.10 -0.44
N GLN A 417 2.69 4.90 -1.49
CA GLN A 417 1.32 5.23 -1.90
C GLN A 417 0.50 3.99 -2.31
N PHE A 418 1.12 3.04 -3.03
CA PHE A 418 0.48 1.81 -3.44
C PHE A 418 0.07 0.95 -2.24
N VAL A 419 0.98 0.78 -1.27
CA VAL A 419 0.69 0.04 -0.04
C VAL A 419 -0.44 0.71 0.72
N MET A 420 -0.34 2.03 0.96
CA MET A 420 -1.31 2.81 1.73
C MET A 420 -2.73 2.75 1.16
N THR A 421 -2.87 2.61 -0.16
CA THR A 421 -4.16 2.74 -0.83
C THR A 421 -4.66 1.41 -1.43
N ARG A 422 -3.87 0.75 -2.28
CA ARG A 422 -4.28 -0.46 -2.99
C ARG A 422 -4.22 -1.69 -2.10
N VAL A 423 -3.08 -1.90 -1.44
CA VAL A 423 -2.92 -3.02 -0.50
C VAL A 423 -3.84 -2.84 0.70
N GLY A 424 -3.98 -1.60 1.21
CA GLY A 424 -4.95 -1.26 2.25
C GLY A 424 -6.38 -1.66 1.89
N ALA A 425 -6.88 -1.26 0.71
CA ALA A 425 -8.22 -1.63 0.25
C ALA A 425 -8.39 -3.14 0.06
N LEU A 426 -7.39 -3.85 -0.48
CA LEU A 426 -7.44 -5.31 -0.63
C LEU A 426 -7.49 -6.02 0.73
N LYS A 427 -6.70 -5.59 1.70
CA LYS A 427 -6.71 -6.13 3.06
C LYS A 427 -8.05 -5.90 3.76
N GLN A 428 -8.68 -4.74 3.55
CA GLN A 428 -10.03 -4.47 4.04
C GLN A 428 -11.07 -5.43 3.42
N LEU A 429 -10.98 -5.71 2.12
CA LEU A 429 -11.87 -6.67 1.46
C LEU A 429 -11.69 -8.09 2.02
N VAL A 430 -10.44 -8.52 2.24
CA VAL A 430 -10.13 -9.82 2.87
C VAL A 430 -10.66 -9.88 4.30
N ALA A 431 -10.43 -8.84 5.10
CA ALA A 431 -10.94 -8.76 6.48
C ALA A 431 -12.48 -8.78 6.52
N ALA A 432 -13.14 -8.18 5.53
CA ALA A 432 -14.59 -8.24 5.35
C ALA A 432 -15.10 -9.58 4.76
N GLY A 433 -14.23 -10.59 4.63
CA GLY A 433 -14.59 -11.92 4.14
C GLY A 433 -14.97 -11.98 2.66
N LYS A 434 -14.58 -11.00 1.84
CA LYS A 434 -14.92 -10.96 0.42
C LYS A 434 -14.05 -11.94 -0.38
N THR A 435 -14.68 -12.98 -0.93
CA THR A 435 -14.02 -14.05 -1.70
C THR A 435 -14.39 -14.07 -3.19
N ALA A 436 -15.20 -13.11 -3.65
CA ALA A 436 -15.61 -13.03 -5.05
C ALA A 436 -14.41 -12.77 -5.98
N ARG A 437 -14.38 -13.45 -7.13
CA ARG A 437 -13.41 -13.21 -8.19
C ARG A 437 -13.72 -11.89 -8.90
N SER A 438 -12.69 -11.09 -9.18
CA SER A 438 -12.86 -9.83 -9.91
C SER A 438 -13.01 -10.08 -11.41
N ALA A 439 -14.16 -9.72 -11.98
CA ALA A 439 -14.41 -9.78 -13.43
C ALA A 439 -13.47 -8.87 -14.25
N HIS A 440 -12.96 -7.79 -13.64
CA HIS A 440 -12.08 -6.81 -14.31
C HIS A 440 -10.65 -6.83 -13.76
N GLY A 441 -10.30 -7.84 -12.94
CA GLY A 441 -9.00 -7.98 -12.29
C GLY A 441 -8.29 -9.28 -12.65
N GLY A 442 -8.51 -9.78 -13.87
CA GLY A 442 -7.93 -11.05 -14.34
C GLY A 442 -8.49 -12.29 -13.63
N GLY A 443 -9.63 -12.18 -12.94
CA GLY A 443 -10.29 -13.29 -12.25
C GLY A 443 -9.76 -13.56 -10.83
N PHE A 444 -8.89 -12.71 -10.30
CA PHE A 444 -8.31 -12.87 -8.97
C PHE A 444 -9.31 -12.58 -7.84
N ARG A 445 -9.24 -13.37 -6.77
CA ARG A 445 -9.81 -13.04 -5.46
C ARG A 445 -8.89 -12.05 -4.72
N PRO A 446 -9.39 -11.24 -3.77
CA PRO A 446 -8.55 -10.28 -3.04
C PRO A 446 -7.29 -10.88 -2.40
N GLN A 447 -7.40 -12.06 -1.78
CA GLN A 447 -6.24 -12.76 -1.21
C GLN A 447 -5.24 -13.22 -2.28
N GLU A 448 -5.73 -13.73 -3.42
CA GLU A 448 -4.89 -14.17 -4.53
C GLU A 448 -4.09 -12.97 -5.11
N THR A 449 -4.73 -11.79 -5.18
CA THR A 449 -4.05 -10.55 -5.58
C THR A 449 -2.97 -10.15 -4.58
N LEU A 450 -3.23 -10.23 -3.26
CA LEU A 450 -2.22 -9.95 -2.23
C LEU A 450 -1.03 -10.91 -2.31
N ASP A 451 -1.30 -12.20 -2.53
CA ASP A 451 -0.24 -13.21 -2.69
C ASP A 451 0.60 -12.89 -3.94
N ALA A 452 -0.03 -12.58 -5.08
CA ALA A 452 0.66 -12.18 -6.31
C ALA A 452 1.48 -10.88 -6.15
N ILE A 453 0.95 -9.88 -5.44
CA ILE A 453 1.68 -8.64 -5.09
C ILE A 453 2.94 -8.99 -4.30
N ALA A 454 2.82 -9.82 -3.26
CA ALA A 454 3.96 -10.21 -2.42
C ALA A 454 5.05 -10.93 -3.23
N VAL A 455 4.66 -11.86 -4.11
CA VAL A 455 5.61 -12.58 -4.99
C VAL A 455 6.43 -11.60 -5.84
N ARG A 456 5.80 -10.54 -6.36
CA ARG A 456 6.45 -9.56 -7.25
C ARG A 456 7.23 -8.49 -6.50
N LEU A 457 6.72 -8.03 -5.36
CA LEU A 457 7.20 -6.82 -4.71
C LEU A 457 8.47 -7.03 -3.88
N HIS A 458 8.61 -8.18 -3.21
CA HIS A 458 9.82 -8.52 -2.45
C HIS A 458 11.08 -8.50 -3.34
N PRO A 459 11.12 -9.19 -4.49
CA PRO A 459 12.28 -9.13 -5.39
C PRO A 459 12.53 -7.75 -6.01
N LEU A 460 11.49 -6.95 -6.27
CA LEU A 460 11.67 -5.57 -6.75
C LEU A 460 12.31 -4.66 -5.70
N THR A 461 11.98 -4.87 -4.43
CA THR A 461 12.61 -4.14 -3.31
C THR A 461 14.08 -4.55 -3.18
N ALA A 462 14.39 -5.83 -3.27
CA ALA A 462 15.79 -6.31 -3.30
C ALA A 462 16.57 -5.75 -4.50
N ARG A 463 15.95 -5.72 -5.70
CA ARG A 463 16.51 -5.09 -6.90
C ARG A 463 16.83 -3.62 -6.67
N GLN A 464 15.92 -2.86 -6.04
CA GLN A 464 16.16 -1.45 -5.70
C GLN A 464 17.43 -1.25 -4.86
N TYR A 465 17.61 -2.05 -3.80
CA TYR A 465 18.79 -1.95 -2.94
C TYR A 465 20.08 -2.38 -3.66
N ARG A 466 20.01 -3.38 -4.54
CA ARG A 466 21.15 -3.74 -5.41
C ARG A 466 21.61 -2.57 -6.27
N ILE A 467 20.68 -1.89 -6.95
CA ILE A 467 20.97 -0.72 -7.78
C ILE A 467 21.58 0.40 -6.92
N TYR A 468 21.02 0.63 -5.74
CA TYR A 468 21.55 1.59 -4.78
C TYR A 468 23.01 1.28 -4.40
N HIS A 469 23.34 0.02 -4.12
CA HIS A 469 24.71 -0.40 -3.80
C HIS A 469 25.66 -0.27 -4.98
N GLU A 470 25.24 -0.66 -6.18
CA GLU A 470 26.03 -0.51 -7.42
C GLU A 470 26.37 0.98 -7.68
N LEU A 471 25.38 1.86 -7.50
CA LEU A 471 25.57 3.31 -7.62
C LEU A 471 26.47 3.87 -6.52
N SER A 472 26.29 3.43 -5.27
CA SER A 472 27.10 3.88 -4.14
C SER A 472 28.56 3.44 -4.27
N ALA A 473 28.80 2.23 -4.76
CA ALA A 473 30.14 1.68 -5.00
C ALA A 473 30.91 2.45 -6.09
N ALA A 474 30.20 3.09 -7.02
CA ALA A 474 30.78 3.97 -8.03
C ALA A 474 31.28 5.33 -7.46
N GLY A 475 31.12 5.56 -6.15
CA GLY A 475 31.75 6.66 -5.42
C GLY A 475 30.90 7.92 -5.26
N HIS A 476 29.68 7.96 -5.81
CA HIS A 476 28.82 9.13 -5.72
C HIS A 476 27.34 8.76 -5.65
N PRO A 477 26.60 9.24 -4.64
CA PRO A 477 27.04 9.88 -3.41
C PRO A 477 27.43 8.86 -2.33
N ALA A 478 28.33 9.27 -1.44
CA ALA A 478 28.74 8.41 -0.33
C ALA A 478 27.86 8.68 0.91
N ILE A 479 26.89 7.81 1.16
CA ILE A 479 26.15 7.79 2.43
C ILE A 479 26.97 6.99 3.44
N LEU A 480 27.69 7.71 4.29
CA LEU A 480 28.64 7.15 5.25
C LEU A 480 27.96 6.69 6.53
N ARG A 481 28.55 5.66 7.13
CA ARG A 481 28.26 5.22 8.49
C ARG A 481 29.10 5.99 9.50
N TRP A 482 28.70 6.00 10.76
CA TRP A 482 29.41 6.74 11.82
C TRP A 482 30.87 6.28 12.01
N ASP A 483 31.10 4.98 11.84
CA ASP A 483 32.43 4.36 11.94
C ASP A 483 33.39 4.76 10.80
N ALA A 484 32.87 5.19 9.65
CA ALA A 484 33.65 5.67 8.52
C ALA A 484 34.07 7.15 8.62
N LEU A 485 33.59 7.88 9.64
CA LEU A 485 33.89 9.30 9.85
C LEU A 485 35.22 9.51 10.61
N GLY A 486 35.91 10.60 10.28
CA GLY A 486 37.07 11.06 11.05
C GLY A 486 36.68 11.68 12.40
N ASP A 487 37.61 11.71 13.36
CA ASP A 487 37.31 12.17 14.73
C ASP A 487 36.83 13.63 14.81
N ALA A 488 37.36 14.51 13.95
CA ALA A 488 36.92 15.90 13.85
C ALA A 488 35.46 16.01 13.35
N GLU A 489 35.09 15.20 12.35
CA GLU A 489 33.71 15.14 11.83
C GLU A 489 32.76 14.60 12.89
N ARG A 490 33.15 13.53 13.60
CA ARG A 490 32.35 12.97 14.71
C ARG A 490 32.10 13.98 15.81
N THR A 491 33.11 14.76 16.19
CA THR A 491 32.97 15.79 17.23
C THR A 491 32.00 16.89 16.77
N ALA A 492 32.16 17.41 15.55
CA ALA A 492 31.27 18.43 15.00
C ALA A 492 29.81 17.94 14.88
N LEU A 493 29.61 16.72 14.37
CA LEU A 493 28.29 16.12 14.23
C LEU A 493 27.65 15.79 15.57
N ARG A 494 28.42 15.38 16.58
CA ARG A 494 27.91 15.16 17.94
C ARG A 494 27.39 16.46 18.55
N THR A 495 28.13 17.57 18.42
CA THR A 495 27.65 18.90 18.85
C THR A 495 26.36 19.28 18.13
N ARG A 496 26.33 19.16 16.79
CA ARG A 496 25.12 19.42 16.01
C ARG A 496 23.95 18.52 16.43
N CYS A 497 24.20 17.25 16.73
CA CYS A 497 23.18 16.32 17.19
C CYS A 497 22.61 16.77 18.54
N ALA A 498 23.47 17.11 19.50
CA ALA A 498 23.08 17.58 20.82
C ALA A 498 22.26 18.88 20.79
N GLU A 499 22.61 19.82 19.90
CA GLU A 499 21.99 21.16 19.86
C GLU A 499 20.76 21.23 18.95
N ALA A 500 20.77 20.54 17.80
CA ALA A 500 19.76 20.72 16.76
C ALA A 500 18.84 19.51 16.54
N ILE A 501 19.18 18.33 17.06
CA ILE A 501 18.42 17.09 16.81
C ILE A 501 17.80 16.56 18.10
N ILE A 502 18.63 16.27 19.11
CA ILE A 502 18.21 15.66 20.37
C ILE A 502 17.06 16.41 21.08
N PRO A 503 17.00 17.76 21.09
CA PRO A 503 15.90 18.49 21.73
C PRO A 503 14.51 18.19 21.14
N PHE A 504 14.44 17.73 19.89
CA PHE A 504 13.20 17.36 19.22
C PHE A 504 12.87 15.86 19.32
N VAL A 505 13.76 15.06 19.90
CA VAL A 505 13.64 13.59 19.96
C VAL A 505 13.19 13.17 21.35
N SER A 506 12.03 12.53 21.43
CA SER A 506 11.47 12.01 22.68
C SER A 506 11.43 10.47 22.70
N PRO A 507 12.25 9.82 23.56
CA PRO A 507 12.19 8.39 23.79
C PRO A 507 10.85 7.92 24.35
N LYS A 508 10.34 6.78 23.85
CA LYS A 508 9.13 6.14 24.34
C LYS A 508 9.47 4.73 24.84
N ALA A 509 9.43 4.51 26.15
CA ALA A 509 9.71 3.20 26.72
C ALA A 509 8.71 2.15 26.23
N LEU A 510 9.20 0.99 25.80
CA LEU A 510 8.37 -0.17 25.49
C LEU A 510 8.22 -0.98 26.78
N THR A 511 7.13 -0.75 27.48
CA THR A 511 6.82 -1.52 28.68
C THR A 511 5.92 -2.69 28.33
N ARG A 512 6.26 -3.88 28.87
CA ARG A 512 5.40 -5.07 28.80
C ARG A 512 4.31 -5.05 29.88
N ALA A 513 4.19 -3.94 30.61
CA ALA A 513 3.10 -3.68 31.53
C ALA A 513 1.79 -3.58 30.74
N PRO A 514 0.81 -4.46 30.97
CA PRO A 514 -0.49 -4.37 30.32
C PRO A 514 -1.12 -2.96 30.39
N GLY A 515 -1.94 -2.55 29.41
CA GLY A 515 -2.59 -1.24 29.45
C GLY A 515 -1.68 -0.03 29.17
N HIS A 516 -0.36 -0.23 29.05
CA HIS A 516 0.50 0.71 28.34
C HIS A 516 0.50 0.31 26.85
N PRO A 517 -0.14 1.11 25.97
CA PRO A 517 -0.18 0.78 24.56
C PRO A 517 1.22 0.79 23.98
N PHE A 518 1.44 -0.04 22.95
CA PHE A 518 2.60 0.10 22.09
C PHE A 518 2.75 1.59 21.69
N PRO A 519 3.94 2.20 21.84
CA PRO A 519 4.08 3.61 21.56
C PRO A 519 3.69 3.92 20.12
N PHE A 520 2.71 4.81 19.93
CA PHE A 520 2.27 5.17 18.58
C PHE A 520 3.44 5.72 17.75
N ILE A 521 3.64 5.12 16.58
CA ILE A 521 4.61 5.54 15.57
C ILE A 521 3.83 6.08 14.38
N GLY A 522 4.19 7.30 13.97
CA GLY A 522 3.56 7.99 12.86
C GLY A 522 3.72 7.23 11.54
N ASP A 523 2.79 7.47 10.61
CA ASP A 523 2.90 6.97 9.25
C ASP A 523 4.20 7.47 8.60
N ARG A 524 4.97 6.56 8.00
CA ARG A 524 6.24 6.81 7.30
C ARG A 524 7.32 7.45 8.17
N GLN A 525 7.11 7.53 9.48
CA GLN A 525 8.09 8.02 10.43
C GLN A 525 9.20 6.98 10.61
N ILE A 526 10.46 7.42 10.48
CA ILE A 526 11.62 6.61 10.85
C ILE A 526 11.73 6.56 12.38
N ALA A 527 11.94 5.36 12.92
CA ALA A 527 12.15 5.15 14.35
C ALA A 527 13.30 4.17 14.62
N LEU A 528 13.95 4.30 15.76
CA LEU A 528 14.92 3.35 16.29
C LEU A 528 14.28 2.50 17.38
N LEU A 529 14.35 1.17 17.25
CA LEU A 529 14.09 0.24 18.34
C LEU A 529 15.38 0.03 19.11
N VAL A 530 15.46 0.62 20.31
CA VAL A 530 16.64 0.61 21.18
C VAL A 530 16.48 -0.47 22.25
N ALA A 531 17.44 -1.38 22.32
CA ALA A 531 17.61 -2.34 23.40
C ALA A 531 18.69 -1.82 24.36
N MET A 532 18.37 -1.72 25.65
CA MET A 532 19.28 -1.13 26.64
C MET A 532 19.15 -1.79 28.02
N ARG A 533 20.16 -1.58 28.86
CA ARG A 533 20.21 -1.99 30.27
C ARG A 533 20.47 -0.77 31.15
N ASP A 534 19.80 -0.67 32.30
CA ASP A 534 20.07 0.39 33.27
C ASP A 534 21.46 0.22 33.89
N ARG A 535 21.87 -1.02 34.18
CA ARG A 535 23.22 -1.40 34.59
C ARG A 535 23.66 -2.68 33.87
N PRO A 536 24.96 -2.98 33.74
CA PRO A 536 25.44 -4.13 32.97
C PRO A 536 24.82 -5.49 33.36
N ALA A 537 24.50 -5.67 34.64
CA ALA A 537 23.87 -6.89 35.17
C ALA A 537 22.33 -6.90 35.08
N ASP A 538 21.71 -5.77 34.75
CA ASP A 538 20.26 -5.63 34.71
C ASP A 538 19.68 -6.24 33.40
N PRO A 539 18.42 -6.68 33.41
CA PRO A 539 17.75 -7.19 32.22
C PRO A 539 17.64 -6.15 31.10
N VAL A 540 17.66 -6.62 29.85
CA VAL A 540 17.43 -5.77 28.68
C VAL A 540 15.97 -5.32 28.66
N HIS A 541 15.77 -4.03 28.50
CA HIS A 541 14.48 -3.42 28.20
C HIS A 541 14.57 -2.62 26.90
N TYR A 542 13.41 -2.24 26.37
CA TYR A 542 13.32 -1.63 25.05
C TYR A 542 12.70 -0.24 25.11
N ALA A 543 13.07 0.60 24.15
CA ALA A 543 12.44 1.88 23.90
C ALA A 543 12.41 2.18 22.41
N ILE A 544 11.48 3.03 22.00
CA ILE A 544 11.36 3.52 20.64
C ILE A 544 11.74 5.00 20.62
N VAL A 545 12.64 5.35 19.71
CA VAL A 545 13.07 6.72 19.47
C VAL A 545 12.62 7.11 18.07
N GLY A 546 11.50 7.83 17.98
CA GLY A 546 10.96 8.31 16.71
C GLY A 546 11.67 9.59 16.26
N LEU A 547 12.05 9.66 14.98
CA LEU A 547 12.62 10.86 14.38
C LEU A 547 11.49 11.76 13.87
N PRO A 548 11.45 13.05 14.25
CA PRO A 548 10.52 14.02 13.66
C PRO A 548 10.70 14.14 12.15
N THR A 549 9.60 14.30 11.41
CA THR A 549 9.60 14.41 9.95
C THR A 549 10.14 15.74 9.42
N GLU A 550 10.28 16.73 10.30
CA GLU A 550 10.83 18.06 10.02
C GLU A 550 12.36 18.07 9.96
N LEU A 551 13.01 17.02 10.49
CA LEU A 551 14.46 16.87 10.39
C LEU A 551 14.85 16.48 8.97
N PRO A 552 15.99 16.98 8.45
CA PRO A 552 16.49 16.52 7.16
C PRO A 552 16.75 15.01 7.21
N ARG A 553 16.47 14.30 6.12
CA ARG A 553 16.75 12.86 6.04
C ARG A 553 18.25 12.59 6.05
N PHE A 554 19.03 13.46 5.40
CA PHE A 554 20.48 13.36 5.29
C PHE A 554 21.19 14.63 5.76
N VAL A 555 22.27 14.46 6.52
CA VAL A 555 23.13 15.58 6.95
C VAL A 555 24.36 15.65 6.03
N PRO A 556 24.61 16.80 5.36
CA PRO A 556 25.77 16.97 4.49
C PRO A 556 27.09 17.08 5.27
N LEU A 557 28.10 16.38 4.75
CA LEU A 557 29.49 16.37 5.23
C LEU A 557 30.46 17.06 4.25
N GLY A 558 29.93 17.60 3.13
CA GLY A 558 30.71 18.15 2.02
C GLY A 558 31.22 17.09 1.04
N SER A 559 31.61 17.53 -0.17
CA SER A 559 32.16 16.68 -1.24
C SER A 559 31.25 15.49 -1.61
N SER A 560 29.94 15.71 -1.70
CA SER A 560 28.93 14.67 -2.01
C SER A 560 28.92 13.49 -1.04
N ARG A 561 29.30 13.74 0.23
CA ARG A 561 29.21 12.81 1.35
C ARG A 561 28.10 13.21 2.29
N TRP A 562 27.34 12.23 2.77
CA TRP A 562 26.22 12.43 3.69
C TRP A 562 26.22 11.39 4.80
N ILE A 563 25.56 11.70 5.91
CA ILE A 563 25.18 10.72 6.93
C ILE A 563 23.67 10.75 7.13
N ALA A 564 23.07 9.57 7.27
CA ALA A 564 21.66 9.42 7.59
C ALA A 564 21.37 9.96 9.01
N THR A 565 20.26 10.69 9.18
CA THR A 565 19.91 11.27 10.50
C THR A 565 19.68 10.20 11.57
N GLU A 566 19.13 9.04 11.21
CA GLU A 566 18.99 7.90 12.11
C GLU A 566 20.31 7.29 12.55
N GLU A 567 21.34 7.31 11.69
CA GLU A 567 22.69 6.85 12.04
C GLU A 567 23.37 7.84 13.00
N LEU A 568 23.18 9.15 12.77
CA LEU A 568 23.67 10.20 13.65
C LEU A 568 23.04 10.11 15.05
N VAL A 569 21.72 9.87 15.13
CA VAL A 569 21.03 9.67 16.42
C VAL A 569 21.46 8.36 17.07
N ARG A 570 21.58 7.27 16.31
CA ARG A 570 22.04 5.95 16.78
C ARG A 570 23.40 6.04 17.48
N ALA A 571 24.36 6.75 16.87
CA ALA A 571 25.70 6.90 17.41
C ALA A 571 25.78 7.77 18.68
N ASN A 572 24.74 8.57 18.96
CA ASN A 572 24.68 9.52 20.07
C ASN A 572 23.51 9.24 21.02
N LEU A 573 23.05 7.99 21.10
CA LEU A 573 21.96 7.57 22.00
C LEU A 573 22.29 7.76 23.48
N ASP A 574 23.57 7.85 23.83
CA ASP A 574 24.04 8.15 25.19
C ASP A 574 23.58 9.53 25.66
N LEU A 575 23.34 10.48 24.74
CA LEU A 575 22.75 11.79 25.04
C LEU A 575 21.29 11.67 25.52
N LEU A 576 20.54 10.67 25.03
CA LEU A 576 19.16 10.39 25.44
C LEU A 576 19.08 9.50 26.69
N TYR A 577 20.10 8.66 26.89
CA TYR A 577 20.11 7.62 27.91
C TYR A 577 21.39 7.68 28.76
N PRO A 578 21.63 8.79 29.49
CA PRO A 578 22.83 8.96 30.29
C PRO A 578 22.92 7.86 31.35
N GLY A 579 24.10 7.25 31.48
CA GLY A 579 24.38 6.20 32.46
C GLY A 579 23.83 4.81 32.14
N ARG A 580 23.14 4.62 31.00
CA ARG A 580 22.64 3.32 30.55
C ARG A 580 23.59 2.67 29.54
N THR A 581 23.54 1.35 29.44
CA THR A 581 24.27 0.59 28.42
C THR A 581 23.35 0.26 27.26
N ILE A 582 23.66 0.77 26.06
CA ILE A 582 22.94 0.43 24.83
C ILE A 582 23.43 -0.92 24.33
N ALA A 583 22.53 -1.90 24.25
CA ALA A 583 22.81 -3.24 23.74
C ALA A 583 22.63 -3.34 22.21
N GLY A 584 21.78 -2.49 21.64
CA GLY A 584 21.56 -2.41 20.20
C GLY A 584 20.51 -1.36 19.85
N ALA A 585 20.54 -0.85 18.62
CA ALA A 585 19.56 0.10 18.12
C ALA A 585 19.37 -0.12 16.62
N HIS A 586 18.13 -0.41 16.21
CA HIS A 586 17.82 -0.82 14.84
C HIS A 586 16.73 0.07 14.26
N ALA A 587 16.96 0.55 13.03
CA ALA A 587 16.04 1.45 12.37
C ALA A 587 14.86 0.69 11.73
N PHE A 588 13.67 1.24 11.86
CA PHE A 588 12.46 0.74 11.24
C PHE A 588 11.50 1.87 10.86
N ARG A 589 10.58 1.57 9.94
CA ARG A 589 9.57 2.50 9.44
C ARG A 589 8.25 1.77 9.20
N LEU A 590 7.14 2.42 9.49
CA LEU A 590 5.80 1.86 9.29
C LEU A 590 5.08 2.59 8.17
N THR A 591 4.29 1.86 7.38
CA THR A 591 3.33 2.43 6.43
C THR A 591 1.92 2.06 6.87
N ARG A 592 1.06 3.06 7.09
CA ARG A 592 -0.32 2.88 7.59
C ARG A 592 -1.36 3.16 6.50
N SER A 593 -2.58 2.64 6.68
CA SER A 593 -3.67 2.85 5.73
C SER A 593 -4.02 4.33 5.54
N GLY A 594 -4.17 4.73 4.27
CA GLY A 594 -4.43 6.11 3.88
C GLY A 594 -5.90 6.45 3.65
N ASP A 595 -6.82 5.48 3.69
CA ASP A 595 -8.25 5.72 3.40
C ASP A 595 -8.98 6.38 4.57
N LEU A 596 -9.63 7.51 4.27
CA LEU A 596 -10.60 8.19 5.13
C LEU A 596 -11.97 7.59 4.81
N GLN A 597 -12.65 6.99 5.79
CA GLN A 597 -14.05 6.61 5.63
C GLN A 597 -14.92 7.72 6.21
N LEU A 598 -15.28 8.68 5.35
CA LEU A 598 -16.18 9.76 5.72
C LEU A 598 -17.60 9.20 5.75
N ASP A 599 -18.29 9.31 6.88
CA ASP A 599 -19.75 9.18 6.90
C ASP A 599 -20.34 10.52 6.43
N GLU A 600 -20.49 10.64 5.12
CA GLU A 600 -20.97 11.86 4.45
C GLU A 600 -22.45 12.16 4.75
N THR A 601 -23.16 11.28 5.45
CA THR A 601 -24.61 11.38 5.68
C THR A 601 -25.00 11.91 7.06
N THR A 602 -24.11 11.87 8.05
CA THR A 602 -24.43 12.24 9.45
C THR A 602 -24.06 13.67 9.84
N THR A 603 -23.15 14.35 9.11
CA THR A 603 -22.61 15.67 9.50
C THR A 603 -23.21 16.80 8.67
N ALA A 604 -23.72 17.86 9.32
CA ALA A 604 -24.28 19.04 8.64
C ALA A 604 -23.21 19.91 7.93
N ASN A 605 -21.92 19.75 8.26
CA ASN A 605 -20.82 20.48 7.65
C ASN A 605 -19.72 19.51 7.17
N PHE A 606 -19.49 19.49 5.86
CA PHE A 606 -18.53 18.62 5.19
C PHE A 606 -17.07 18.88 5.61
N LEU A 607 -16.69 20.14 5.85
CA LEU A 607 -15.36 20.51 6.35
C LEU A 607 -15.09 19.91 7.73
N GLN A 608 -16.09 19.97 8.62
CA GLN A 608 -15.98 19.43 9.98
C GLN A 608 -15.82 17.90 9.97
N ALA A 609 -16.55 17.20 9.09
CA ALA A 609 -16.42 15.75 8.93
C ALA A 609 -14.99 15.33 8.51
N ILE A 610 -14.35 16.10 7.60
CA ILE A 610 -12.95 15.87 7.22
C ILE A 610 -12.02 16.13 8.41
N GLU A 611 -12.21 17.21 9.17
CA GLU A 611 -11.39 17.55 10.33
C GLU A 611 -11.46 16.46 11.43
N GLU A 612 -12.65 15.94 11.71
CA GLU A 612 -12.86 14.85 12.68
C GLU A 612 -12.19 13.54 12.23
N GLU A 613 -12.28 13.21 10.94
CA GLU A 613 -11.66 11.99 10.39
C GLU A 613 -10.13 12.12 10.28
N LEU A 614 -9.60 13.32 10.00
CA LEU A 614 -8.16 13.60 10.07
C LEU A 614 -7.59 13.38 11.47
N ALA A 615 -8.35 13.71 12.52
CA ALA A 615 -7.96 13.43 13.89
C ALA A 615 -7.91 11.93 14.20
N ARG A 616 -8.81 11.13 13.60
CA ARG A 616 -8.87 9.66 13.73
C ARG A 616 -7.76 8.94 12.95
N ARG A 617 -7.20 9.57 11.92
CA ARG A 617 -6.12 9.03 11.06
C ARG A 617 -4.87 8.56 11.82
N LYS A 618 -4.62 9.11 13.01
CA LYS A 618 -3.55 8.64 13.92
C LYS A 618 -3.76 7.19 14.41
N GLN A 619 -4.83 6.51 14.02
CA GLN A 619 -5.11 5.12 14.42
C GLN A 619 -5.30 4.18 13.21
N SER A 620 -4.87 4.58 12.02
CA SER A 620 -4.92 3.72 10.83
C SER A 620 -4.08 2.45 11.02
N PRO A 621 -4.56 1.28 10.54
CA PRO A 621 -3.81 0.03 10.65
C PRO A 621 -2.50 0.10 9.84
N VAL A 622 -1.47 -0.56 10.35
CA VAL A 622 -0.17 -0.80 9.74
C VAL A 622 -0.34 -1.81 8.61
N LEU A 623 0.12 -1.42 7.43
CA LEU A 623 0.04 -2.23 6.22
C LEU A 623 1.39 -2.83 5.82
N ARG A 624 2.49 -2.17 6.19
CA ARG A 624 3.85 -2.60 5.90
C ARG A 624 4.82 -2.15 6.99
N VAL A 625 5.79 -3.00 7.31
CA VAL A 625 6.90 -2.73 8.21
C VAL A 625 8.20 -2.85 7.43
N GLU A 626 8.98 -1.77 7.36
CA GLU A 626 10.32 -1.76 6.79
C GLU A 626 11.35 -1.80 7.93
N LEU A 627 12.30 -2.73 7.85
CA LEU A 627 13.29 -3.00 8.90
C LEU A 627 14.68 -3.04 8.31
N GLU A 628 15.65 -2.41 8.98
CA GLU A 628 17.06 -2.58 8.64
C GLU A 628 17.47 -4.08 8.67
N HIS A 629 18.32 -4.49 7.72
CA HIS A 629 18.85 -5.84 7.59
C HIS A 629 19.49 -6.37 8.88
N THR A 630 20.18 -5.51 9.63
CA THR A 630 20.89 -5.88 10.87
C THR A 630 19.96 -6.18 12.06
N THR A 631 18.64 -6.01 11.91
CA THR A 631 17.68 -6.24 13.01
C THR A 631 17.62 -7.73 13.38
N PRO A 632 17.92 -8.13 14.64
CA PRO A 632 17.85 -9.52 15.09
C PRO A 632 16.43 -10.09 15.03
N GLN A 633 16.30 -11.39 14.72
CA GLN A 633 15.00 -12.06 14.58
C GLN A 633 14.10 -11.85 15.81
N ALA A 634 14.64 -11.96 17.02
CA ALA A 634 13.89 -11.73 18.26
C ALA A 634 13.26 -10.32 18.36
N LEU A 635 13.92 -9.30 17.78
CA LEU A 635 13.37 -7.94 17.73
C LEU A 635 12.33 -7.77 16.61
N ARG A 636 12.50 -8.47 15.49
CA ARG A 636 11.48 -8.54 14.43
C ARG A 636 10.19 -9.16 14.97
N ASP A 637 10.30 -10.27 15.68
CA ASP A 637 9.18 -10.99 16.29
C ASP A 637 8.52 -10.15 17.41
N LEU A 638 9.33 -9.46 18.23
CA LEU A 638 8.86 -8.48 19.20
C LEU A 638 8.01 -7.41 18.51
N LEU A 639 8.56 -6.70 17.52
CA LEU A 639 7.87 -5.60 16.84
C LEU A 639 6.58 -6.07 16.16
N GLN A 640 6.62 -7.19 15.41
CA GLN A 640 5.42 -7.74 14.77
C GLN A 640 4.34 -8.08 15.80
N ARG A 641 4.73 -8.69 16.93
CA ARG A 641 3.78 -9.02 17.99
C ARG A 641 3.14 -7.77 18.58
N GLU A 642 3.93 -6.77 18.94
CA GLU A 642 3.41 -5.55 19.56
C GLU A 642 2.53 -4.73 18.59
N LEU A 643 2.88 -4.65 17.30
CA LEU A 643 2.05 -3.99 16.28
C LEU A 643 0.72 -4.72 16.05
N ARG A 644 0.72 -6.05 16.02
CA ARG A 644 -0.53 -6.83 15.97
C ARG A 644 -1.40 -6.60 17.21
N PHE A 645 -0.78 -6.35 18.37
CA PHE A 645 -1.50 -6.05 19.60
C PHE A 645 -2.10 -4.64 19.59
N GLU A 646 -1.36 -3.63 19.12
CA GLU A 646 -1.88 -2.26 18.87
C GLU A 646 -3.20 -2.32 18.06
N GLU A 647 -3.29 -3.27 17.13
CA GLU A 647 -4.43 -3.48 16.23
C GLU A 647 -5.41 -4.55 16.69
N SER A 648 -5.24 -5.14 17.88
CA SER A 648 -6.03 -6.30 18.33
C SER A 648 -7.52 -6.01 18.52
N GLU A 649 -7.89 -4.74 18.73
CA GLU A 649 -9.30 -4.31 18.71
C GLU A 649 -9.93 -4.35 17.30
N ARG A 650 -9.11 -4.43 16.24
CA ARG A 650 -9.49 -4.22 14.82
C ARG A 650 -9.17 -5.40 13.91
N ASP A 651 -8.89 -6.59 14.46
CA ASP A 651 -8.49 -7.78 13.70
C ASP A 651 -7.33 -7.51 12.72
N SER A 652 -6.15 -7.20 13.28
CA SER A 652 -4.91 -6.93 12.53
C SER A 652 -4.73 -7.81 11.29
N THR A 653 -4.50 -7.18 10.14
CA THR A 653 -4.22 -7.85 8.87
C THR A 653 -2.72 -8.01 8.60
N LEU A 654 -1.89 -7.61 9.56
CA LEU A 654 -0.43 -7.64 9.45
C LEU A 654 0.10 -9.07 9.53
N ASN A 655 0.73 -9.54 8.46
CA ASN A 655 1.27 -10.88 8.33
C ASN A 655 2.76 -10.84 7.91
N PRO A 656 3.49 -11.97 7.90
CA PRO A 656 4.91 -11.97 7.56
C PRO A 656 5.25 -11.46 6.16
N ALA A 657 4.31 -11.48 5.20
CA ALA A 657 4.53 -10.94 3.85
C ALA A 657 4.58 -9.40 3.82
N ASP A 658 4.16 -8.73 4.90
CA ASP A 658 4.13 -7.28 5.04
C ASP A 658 5.43 -6.70 5.61
N VAL A 659 6.41 -7.55 5.90
CA VAL A 659 7.68 -7.16 6.51
C VAL A 659 8.78 -7.19 5.46
N TYR A 660 9.38 -6.03 5.23
CA TYR A 660 10.38 -5.78 4.21
C TYR A 660 11.71 -5.46 4.88
N VAL A 661 12.78 -6.05 4.36
CA VAL A 661 14.13 -5.84 4.87
C VAL A 661 14.86 -4.86 3.98
N ALA A 662 15.33 -3.77 4.58
CA ALA A 662 16.19 -2.77 3.95
C ALA A 662 17.65 -3.22 4.03
N ASP A 663 18.23 -3.54 2.88
CA ASP A 663 19.65 -3.82 2.74
C ASP A 663 20.41 -2.53 2.40
N GLY A 664 20.43 -1.59 3.36
CA GLY A 664 20.93 -0.24 3.17
C GLY A 664 20.21 0.76 4.08
N PRO A 665 20.30 2.07 3.82
CA PRO A 665 19.48 3.05 4.51
C PRO A 665 17.99 2.75 4.31
N ILE A 666 17.22 2.71 5.39
CA ILE A 666 15.75 2.61 5.30
C ILE A 666 15.18 3.85 4.60
N ASP A 667 14.01 3.72 3.97
CA ASP A 667 13.34 4.84 3.31
C ASP A 667 14.21 5.53 2.23
N LEU A 668 14.45 4.82 1.13
CA LEU A 668 15.13 5.39 -0.03
C LEU A 668 14.35 6.52 -0.73
N SER A 669 13.11 6.86 -0.31
CA SER A 669 12.45 8.09 -0.78
C SER A 669 13.23 9.35 -0.36
N GLY A 670 14.03 9.24 0.69
CA GLY A 670 15.01 10.24 1.11
C GLY A 670 15.99 10.70 0.03
N LEU A 671 16.28 9.85 -0.96
CA LEU A 671 17.26 10.14 -2.02
C LEU A 671 16.84 11.34 -2.91
N PHE A 672 15.60 11.84 -2.78
CA PHE A 672 15.21 13.12 -3.37
C PHE A 672 16.04 14.30 -2.88
N GLU A 673 16.37 14.37 -1.58
CA GLU A 673 17.20 15.45 -1.02
C GLU A 673 18.58 15.48 -1.66
N ILE A 674 19.16 14.29 -1.77
CA ILE A 674 20.45 13.99 -2.38
C ILE A 674 20.50 14.42 -3.85
N ALA A 675 19.47 14.05 -4.62
CA ALA A 675 19.44 14.35 -6.03
C ALA A 675 19.08 15.81 -6.34
N ALA A 676 18.60 16.56 -5.34
CA ALA A 676 18.28 17.98 -5.46
C ALA A 676 19.45 18.90 -5.03
N ASP A 677 20.47 18.38 -4.34
CA ASP A 677 21.63 19.13 -3.82
C ASP A 677 22.49 19.77 -4.93
N GLY A 678 22.40 19.28 -6.17
CA GLY A 678 23.12 19.83 -7.34
C GLY A 678 24.56 19.36 -7.48
N GLY A 679 25.09 18.58 -6.53
CA GLY A 679 26.44 18.02 -6.57
C GLY A 679 26.63 16.81 -7.51
N LEU A 680 25.56 16.34 -8.18
CA LEU A 680 25.57 15.17 -9.07
C LEU A 680 25.20 15.58 -10.50
N PRO A 681 25.82 14.98 -11.54
CA PRO A 681 25.44 15.22 -12.93
C PRO A 681 23.95 14.92 -13.18
N ASP A 682 23.28 15.84 -13.87
CA ASP A 682 21.85 15.76 -14.17
C ASP A 682 21.55 16.10 -15.64
N TYR A 683 20.29 15.92 -16.05
CA TYR A 683 19.79 16.35 -17.34
C TYR A 683 20.06 17.84 -17.57
N PRO A 684 20.41 18.25 -18.80
CA PRO A 684 20.61 19.66 -19.12
C PRO A 684 19.32 20.47 -18.89
N PRO A 685 19.38 21.73 -18.44
CA PRO A 685 18.22 22.58 -18.32
C PRO A 685 17.39 22.60 -19.61
N LEU A 686 16.06 22.52 -19.48
CA LEU A 686 15.17 22.61 -20.63
C LEU A 686 15.03 24.08 -21.02
N THR A 687 15.24 24.40 -22.31
CA THR A 687 14.88 25.72 -22.84
C THR A 687 13.40 25.71 -23.20
N THR A 688 12.62 26.57 -22.56
CA THR A 688 11.18 26.70 -22.81
C THR A 688 10.90 27.66 -23.96
N VAL A 689 9.82 27.42 -24.70
CA VAL A 689 9.32 28.30 -25.77
C VAL A 689 8.16 29.15 -25.24
N ASP A 690 8.12 30.41 -25.66
CA ASP A 690 6.98 31.30 -25.39
C ASP A 690 6.06 31.30 -26.62
N PRO A 691 4.85 30.70 -26.53
CA PRO A 691 3.95 30.59 -27.68
C PRO A 691 3.18 31.88 -27.94
N PHE A 692 3.18 32.82 -27.00
CA PHE A 692 2.57 34.15 -27.15
C PHE A 692 3.63 35.21 -27.42
N ALA A 693 3.33 36.16 -28.31
CA ALA A 693 4.18 37.33 -28.49
C ALA A 693 4.24 38.14 -27.17
N PRO A 694 5.43 38.54 -26.69
CA PRO A 694 5.60 39.20 -25.39
C PRO A 694 5.07 40.65 -25.38
N ASP A 695 5.04 41.31 -26.54
CA ASP A 695 4.65 42.72 -26.73
C ASP A 695 3.14 42.91 -26.96
N ARG A 696 2.38 41.83 -27.08
CA ARG A 696 0.93 41.85 -27.35
C ARG A 696 0.15 41.17 -26.22
N PRO A 697 -0.98 41.74 -25.74
CA PRO A 697 -1.85 41.06 -24.78
C PRO A 697 -2.34 39.70 -25.28
N ILE A 698 -2.46 38.71 -24.39
CA ILE A 698 -2.91 37.35 -24.76
C ILE A 698 -4.32 37.39 -25.35
N ALA A 699 -5.25 38.15 -24.77
CA ALA A 699 -6.62 38.27 -25.27
C ALA A 699 -6.68 38.69 -26.75
N ALA A 700 -5.85 39.68 -27.14
CA ALA A 700 -5.79 40.16 -28.53
C ALA A 700 -5.17 39.15 -29.51
N GLN A 701 -4.39 38.19 -29.02
CA GLN A 701 -3.86 37.08 -29.82
C GLN A 701 -4.92 35.97 -29.95
N LEU A 702 -5.63 35.65 -28.87
CA LEU A 702 -6.74 34.67 -28.87
C LEU A 702 -7.95 35.10 -29.70
N ASP A 703 -8.10 36.39 -29.95
CA ASP A 703 -9.10 36.91 -30.90
C ASP A 703 -8.86 36.48 -32.34
N GLN A 704 -7.65 36.06 -32.69
CA GLN A 704 -7.25 35.72 -34.05
C GLN A 704 -7.28 34.20 -34.28
N HIS A 705 -6.79 33.41 -33.32
CA HIS A 705 -6.73 31.95 -33.39
C HIS A 705 -6.53 31.36 -31.99
N ASP A 706 -6.84 30.06 -31.84
CA ASP A 706 -6.56 29.34 -30.60
C ASP A 706 -5.07 29.03 -30.47
N VAL A 707 -4.58 28.93 -29.23
CA VAL A 707 -3.18 28.59 -28.94
C VAL A 707 -3.13 27.32 -28.11
N LEU A 708 -2.45 26.30 -28.63
CA LEU A 708 -2.14 25.07 -27.90
C LEU A 708 -0.73 25.14 -27.31
N VAL A 709 -0.63 24.87 -26.02
CA VAL A 709 0.65 24.76 -25.30
C VAL A 709 0.91 23.33 -24.84
N TYR A 710 2.19 22.97 -24.74
CA TYR A 710 2.67 21.67 -24.24
C TYR A 710 3.80 21.89 -23.23
N HIS A 711 3.47 21.94 -21.94
CA HIS A 711 4.45 22.03 -20.85
C HIS A 711 5.19 20.69 -20.70
N PRO A 712 6.44 20.65 -20.22
CA PRO A 712 7.31 21.79 -19.86
C PRO A 712 7.98 22.46 -21.07
N HIS A 713 7.72 22.03 -22.31
CA HIS A 713 8.38 22.56 -23.50
C HIS A 713 7.99 24.02 -23.77
N ASP A 714 6.76 24.39 -23.45
CA ASP A 714 6.35 25.80 -23.38
C ASP A 714 6.50 26.36 -21.96
N SER A 715 6.68 27.66 -21.85
CA SER A 715 6.84 28.36 -20.56
C SER A 715 5.51 28.47 -19.82
N PHE A 716 5.40 27.88 -18.63
CA PHE A 716 4.21 28.02 -17.78
C PHE A 716 3.99 29.48 -17.30
N PRO A 717 5.04 30.23 -16.87
CA PRO A 717 4.91 31.64 -16.52
C PRO A 717 4.44 32.52 -17.69
N ALA A 718 5.01 32.33 -18.89
CA ALA A 718 4.66 33.16 -20.05
C ALA A 718 3.31 32.79 -20.69
N THR A 719 2.64 31.74 -20.21
CA THR A 719 1.36 31.25 -20.74
C THR A 719 0.25 31.36 -19.70
N VAL A 720 0.13 30.37 -18.82
CA VAL A 720 -0.97 30.24 -17.87
C VAL A 720 -0.92 31.32 -16.79
N GLU A 721 0.24 31.61 -16.22
CA GLU A 721 0.37 32.66 -15.20
C GLU A 721 0.14 34.04 -15.81
N ARG A 722 0.75 34.31 -16.98
CA ARG A 722 0.53 35.54 -17.74
C ARG A 722 -0.95 35.73 -18.09
N PHE A 723 -1.66 34.70 -18.54
CA PHE A 723 -3.08 34.78 -18.88
C PHE A 723 -3.94 35.24 -17.70
N ILE A 724 -3.74 34.65 -16.53
CA ILE A 724 -4.49 35.03 -15.31
C ILE A 724 -4.05 36.40 -14.80
N SER A 725 -2.75 36.71 -14.86
CA SER A 725 -2.24 38.02 -14.42
C SER A 725 -2.74 39.16 -15.29
N GLU A 726 -2.69 39.03 -16.62
CA GLU A 726 -3.23 40.05 -17.53
C GLU A 726 -4.75 40.24 -17.31
N ALA A 727 -5.50 39.15 -17.10
CA ALA A 727 -6.92 39.23 -16.81
C ALA A 727 -7.22 39.90 -15.45
N ALA A 728 -6.36 39.71 -14.46
CA ALA A 728 -6.48 40.37 -13.16
C ALA A 728 -6.27 41.89 -13.26
N ASP A 729 -5.43 42.34 -14.18
CA ASP A 729 -5.06 43.76 -14.36
C ASP A 729 -5.94 44.51 -15.36
N ASP A 730 -6.57 43.81 -16.31
CA ASP A 730 -7.41 44.43 -17.33
C ASP A 730 -8.72 45.01 -16.73
N PRO A 731 -9.00 46.32 -16.87
CA PRO A 731 -10.26 46.92 -16.41
C PRO A 731 -11.50 46.45 -17.17
N ALA A 732 -11.35 45.88 -18.37
CA ALA A 732 -12.46 45.31 -19.15
C ALA A 732 -12.95 43.98 -18.57
N VAL A 733 -12.11 43.27 -17.81
CA VAL A 733 -12.47 41.98 -17.20
C VAL A 733 -13.44 42.19 -16.04
N GLN A 734 -14.53 41.43 -16.06
CA GLN A 734 -15.61 41.48 -15.07
C GLN A 734 -15.57 40.28 -14.13
N ALA A 735 -15.17 39.11 -14.63
CA ALA A 735 -15.12 37.88 -13.83
C ALA A 735 -13.97 36.96 -14.23
N ILE A 736 -13.42 36.25 -13.25
CA ILE A 736 -12.42 35.19 -13.40
C ILE A 736 -12.92 33.96 -12.65
N LYS A 737 -13.11 32.84 -13.37
CA LYS A 737 -13.54 31.56 -12.78
C LYS A 737 -12.47 30.50 -13.02
N LEU A 738 -12.09 29.76 -11.99
CA LEU A 738 -10.96 28.81 -12.06
C LEU A 738 -11.22 27.55 -11.22
N THR A 739 -10.85 26.38 -11.73
CA THR A 739 -10.79 25.14 -10.93
C THR A 739 -9.38 24.97 -10.37
N LEU A 740 -9.23 24.84 -9.06
CA LEU A 740 -7.93 24.74 -8.40
C LEU A 740 -7.83 23.47 -7.55
N TYR A 741 -6.78 22.70 -7.83
CA TYR A 741 -6.37 21.58 -6.99
C TYR A 741 -5.48 22.06 -5.82
N ARG A 742 -4.62 23.06 -6.08
CA ARG A 742 -3.69 23.69 -5.13
C ARG A 742 -3.07 24.96 -5.74
N LEU A 743 -2.74 25.94 -4.90
CA LEU A 743 -1.73 26.97 -5.16
C LEU A 743 -0.74 26.99 -3.98
N GLY A 744 0.55 27.30 -4.22
CA GLY A 744 1.45 27.65 -3.12
C GLY A 744 1.00 28.94 -2.45
N GLU A 745 1.27 29.12 -1.16
CA GLU A 745 0.95 30.39 -0.45
C GLU A 745 1.62 31.60 -1.10
N THR A 746 2.77 31.40 -1.76
CA THR A 746 3.51 32.41 -2.53
C THR A 746 3.29 32.30 -4.04
N SER A 747 2.21 31.65 -4.48
CA SER A 747 1.96 31.43 -5.91
C SER A 747 1.61 32.74 -6.64
N PRO A 748 2.26 33.06 -7.78
CA PRO A 748 1.90 34.21 -8.62
C PRO A 748 0.43 34.22 -9.04
N LEU A 749 -0.15 33.02 -9.27
CA LEU A 749 -1.57 32.88 -9.58
C LEU A 749 -2.47 33.28 -8.41
N ALA A 750 -2.09 32.94 -7.17
CA ALA A 750 -2.88 33.31 -6.00
C ALA A 750 -2.89 34.83 -5.85
N GLU A 751 -1.72 35.47 -6.01
CA GLU A 751 -1.60 36.92 -5.95
C GLU A 751 -2.40 37.61 -7.07
N ALA A 752 -2.37 37.09 -8.30
CA ALA A 752 -3.19 37.62 -9.38
C ALA A 752 -4.70 37.57 -9.06
N LEU A 753 -5.19 36.47 -8.50
CA LEU A 753 -6.60 36.35 -8.10
C LEU A 753 -6.97 37.31 -6.96
N ARG A 754 -6.07 37.52 -5.99
CA ARG A 754 -6.27 38.50 -4.89
C ARG A 754 -6.35 39.92 -5.43
N ARG A 755 -5.46 40.30 -6.35
CA ARG A 755 -5.50 41.61 -7.02
C ARG A 755 -6.79 41.81 -7.82
N ALA A 756 -7.25 40.77 -8.52
CA ALA A 756 -8.52 40.80 -9.24
C ALA A 756 -9.72 41.03 -8.32
N ALA A 757 -9.79 40.31 -7.20
CA ALA A 757 -10.86 40.45 -6.20
C ALA A 757 -10.82 41.84 -5.54
N ALA A 758 -9.63 42.34 -5.18
CA ALA A 758 -9.45 43.69 -4.64
C ALA A 758 -9.86 44.80 -5.63
N ALA A 759 -9.74 44.55 -6.93
CA ALA A 759 -10.21 45.42 -7.99
C ALA A 759 -11.72 45.33 -8.25
N GLY A 760 -12.47 44.55 -7.46
CA GLY A 760 -13.93 44.41 -7.55
C GLY A 760 -14.42 43.46 -8.64
N LYS A 761 -13.55 42.62 -9.22
CA LYS A 761 -13.93 41.59 -10.20
C LYS A 761 -14.61 40.40 -9.49
N ASP A 762 -15.57 39.74 -10.14
CA ASP A 762 -16.15 38.47 -9.64
C ASP A 762 -15.12 37.34 -9.80
N VAL A 763 -14.44 36.97 -8.72
CA VAL A 763 -13.47 35.88 -8.71
C VAL A 763 -14.08 34.66 -8.03
N SER A 764 -14.29 33.58 -8.78
CA SER A 764 -14.82 32.32 -8.26
C SER A 764 -13.82 31.17 -8.45
N VAL A 765 -13.57 30.40 -7.40
CA VAL A 765 -12.64 29.28 -7.42
C VAL A 765 -13.32 28.00 -6.93
N VAL A 766 -13.26 26.94 -7.73
CA VAL A 766 -13.70 25.60 -7.31
C VAL A 766 -12.52 24.81 -6.76
N VAL A 767 -12.63 24.34 -5.51
CA VAL A 767 -11.55 23.68 -4.76
C VAL A 767 -11.90 22.24 -4.39
N GLU A 768 -10.93 21.33 -4.62
CA GLU A 768 -11.03 19.94 -4.16
C GLU A 768 -10.45 19.77 -2.74
N LEU A 769 -11.32 19.51 -1.77
CA LEU A 769 -10.91 19.27 -0.38
C LEU A 769 -10.61 17.80 -0.05
N LYS A 770 -11.11 16.82 -0.83
CA LYS A 770 -10.86 15.39 -0.59
C LYS A 770 -9.53 14.92 -1.20
N ALA A 771 -8.57 15.82 -1.39
CA ALA A 771 -7.24 15.49 -1.87
C ALA A 771 -6.49 14.67 -0.79
N ARG A 772 -6.13 13.42 -1.12
CA ARG A 772 -5.54 12.49 -0.15
C ARG A 772 -4.21 13.02 0.36
N PHE A 773 -4.03 13.03 1.68
CA PHE A 773 -2.82 13.47 2.39
C PHE A 773 -2.55 14.98 2.38
N GLU A 774 -3.39 15.77 1.72
CA GLU A 774 -3.25 17.22 1.61
C GLU A 774 -4.46 17.96 2.22
N GLU A 775 -5.38 17.25 2.86
CA GLU A 775 -6.68 17.75 3.28
C GLU A 775 -6.55 18.98 4.19
N ALA A 776 -5.70 18.90 5.23
CA ALA A 776 -5.52 20.00 6.19
C ALA A 776 -4.99 21.29 5.54
N ARG A 777 -4.09 21.15 4.56
CA ARG A 777 -3.52 22.29 3.82
C ARG A 777 -4.56 22.92 2.91
N ASN A 778 -5.33 22.10 2.19
CA ASN A 778 -6.38 22.58 1.29
C ASN A 778 -7.47 23.34 2.05
N ILE A 779 -7.81 22.91 3.27
CA ILE A 779 -8.76 23.61 4.15
C ILE A 779 -8.22 24.99 4.56
N SER A 780 -6.97 25.06 5.03
CA SER A 780 -6.35 26.34 5.43
C SER A 780 -6.27 27.32 4.26
N TRP A 781 -5.89 26.82 3.08
CA TRP A 781 -5.78 27.61 1.88
C TRP A 781 -7.14 28.14 1.36
N ALA A 782 -8.18 27.29 1.35
CA ALA A 782 -9.53 27.71 0.98
C ALA A 782 -10.02 28.88 1.87
N ARG A 783 -9.81 28.79 3.19
CA ARG A 783 -10.16 29.87 4.13
C ARG A 783 -9.41 31.18 3.86
N ASN A 784 -8.15 31.10 3.42
CA ASN A 784 -7.37 32.30 3.12
C ASN A 784 -7.91 33.01 1.87
N LEU A 785 -8.26 32.28 0.81
CA LEU A 785 -8.87 32.88 -0.38
C LEU A 785 -10.23 33.54 -0.09
N GLU A 786 -11.08 32.90 0.72
CA GLU A 786 -12.37 33.49 1.13
C GLU A 786 -12.18 34.82 1.87
N ARG A 787 -11.17 34.90 2.75
CA ARG A 787 -10.83 36.15 3.47
C ARG A 787 -10.38 37.28 2.53
N ASP A 788 -9.77 36.94 1.40
CA ASP A 788 -9.34 37.90 0.38
C ASP A 788 -10.49 38.32 -0.57
N GLY A 789 -11.74 37.93 -0.30
CA GLY A 789 -12.92 38.31 -1.09
C GLY A 789 -13.17 37.43 -2.32
N ILE A 790 -12.47 36.30 -2.44
CA ILE A 790 -12.66 35.33 -3.52
C ILE A 790 -13.78 34.37 -3.14
N HIS A 791 -14.72 34.12 -4.05
CA HIS A 791 -15.78 33.15 -3.82
C HIS A 791 -15.25 31.73 -3.99
N VAL A 792 -15.00 31.04 -2.87
CA VAL A 792 -14.52 29.65 -2.87
C VAL A 792 -15.69 28.69 -2.81
N VAL A 793 -15.74 27.78 -3.77
CA VAL A 793 -16.70 26.68 -3.81
C VAL A 793 -15.94 25.40 -3.51
N THR A 794 -16.19 24.82 -2.34
CA THR A 794 -15.74 23.47 -2.02
C THR A 794 -16.59 22.52 -2.86
N GLY A 795 -15.96 21.76 -3.77
CA GLY A 795 -16.68 20.98 -4.80
C GLY A 795 -17.83 20.11 -4.29
N LEU A 796 -18.62 19.58 -5.23
CA LEU A 796 -19.83 18.78 -4.96
C LEU A 796 -19.61 17.68 -3.91
N VAL A 797 -20.53 17.56 -2.94
CA VAL A 797 -20.37 16.71 -1.74
C VAL A 797 -19.95 15.28 -2.07
N SER A 798 -20.44 14.70 -3.17
CA SER A 798 -20.15 13.30 -3.56
C SER A 798 -19.13 13.13 -4.70
N LEU A 799 -18.68 14.20 -5.36
CA LEU A 799 -17.84 14.12 -6.56
C LEU A 799 -16.56 14.93 -6.39
N LYS A 800 -15.43 14.38 -6.88
CA LYS A 800 -14.19 15.14 -6.93
C LYS A 800 -14.10 15.99 -8.18
N THR A 801 -13.79 17.28 -8.04
CA THR A 801 -13.56 18.16 -9.20
C THR A 801 -12.13 18.03 -9.66
N HIS A 802 -11.93 17.51 -10.87
CA HIS A 802 -10.62 17.24 -11.44
C HIS A 802 -10.45 17.85 -12.84
N ALA A 803 -11.46 18.55 -13.36
CA ALA A 803 -11.32 19.44 -14.51
C ALA A 803 -10.28 20.55 -14.23
N LYS A 804 -9.56 21.01 -15.27
CA LYS A 804 -8.65 22.15 -15.20
C LYS A 804 -9.07 23.20 -16.20
N LEU A 805 -9.88 24.11 -15.71
CA LEU A 805 -10.56 25.14 -16.48
C LEU A 805 -10.28 26.50 -15.88
N ALA A 806 -9.99 27.46 -16.75
CA ALA A 806 -10.02 28.88 -16.44
C ALA A 806 -10.98 29.55 -17.42
N LEU A 807 -11.76 30.50 -16.93
CA LEU A 807 -12.66 31.31 -17.74
C LEU A 807 -12.53 32.77 -17.32
N VAL A 808 -12.20 33.62 -18.28
CA VAL A 808 -12.14 35.07 -18.13
C VAL A 808 -13.30 35.67 -18.91
N VAL A 809 -14.15 36.44 -18.23
CA VAL A 809 -15.29 37.13 -18.83
C VAL A 809 -15.01 38.62 -18.82
N CYS A 810 -15.02 39.24 -19.99
CA CYS A 810 -14.79 40.66 -20.17
C CYS A 810 -15.94 41.34 -20.90
N ARG A 811 -16.06 42.65 -20.69
CA ARG A 811 -16.96 43.52 -21.43
C ARG A 811 -16.13 44.38 -22.36
N THR A 812 -16.35 44.22 -23.67
CA THR A 812 -15.66 45.01 -24.69
C THR A 812 -16.18 46.46 -24.70
N ARG A 813 -15.44 47.37 -25.35
CA ARG A 813 -15.79 48.82 -25.40
C ARG A 813 -17.15 49.10 -26.02
N ASP A 814 -17.62 48.24 -26.93
CA ASP A 814 -18.93 48.27 -27.57
C ASP A 814 -20.05 47.61 -26.72
N GLY A 815 -19.74 47.21 -25.49
CA GLY A 815 -20.70 46.63 -24.53
C GLY A 815 -20.97 45.14 -24.71
N ARG A 816 -20.32 44.46 -25.65
CA ARG A 816 -20.48 43.01 -25.87
C ARG A 816 -19.72 42.22 -24.80
N VAL A 817 -20.21 41.02 -24.49
CA VAL A 817 -19.52 40.10 -23.58
C VAL A 817 -18.60 39.20 -24.39
N ARG A 818 -17.33 39.14 -24.02
CA ARG A 818 -16.34 38.25 -24.62
C ARG A 818 -15.72 37.37 -23.54
N ARG A 819 -15.42 36.13 -23.93
CA ARG A 819 -14.98 35.08 -23.01
C ARG A 819 -13.70 34.46 -23.56
N TYR A 820 -12.75 34.21 -22.68
CA TYR A 820 -11.53 33.48 -22.98
C TYR A 820 -11.43 32.32 -22.01
N ALA A 821 -11.13 31.13 -22.53
CA ALA A 821 -10.99 29.92 -21.73
C ALA A 821 -9.59 29.34 -21.86
N HIS A 822 -9.13 28.72 -20.77
CA HIS A 822 -8.02 27.77 -20.78
C HIS A 822 -8.53 26.41 -20.32
N ILE A 823 -8.21 25.36 -21.09
CA ILE A 823 -8.56 23.96 -20.79
C ILE A 823 -7.29 23.14 -20.78
N GLY A 824 -6.92 22.64 -19.59
CA GLY A 824 -5.67 21.91 -19.37
C GLY A 824 -5.87 20.43 -19.06
N THR A 825 -4.83 19.64 -19.36
CA THR A 825 -4.68 18.26 -18.87
C THR A 825 -4.09 18.23 -17.44
N GLY A 826 -3.34 19.29 -17.07
CA GLY A 826 -2.56 19.43 -15.85
C GLY A 826 -3.10 20.46 -14.88
N ASN A 827 -2.67 20.38 -13.61
CA ASN A 827 -3.02 21.34 -12.56
C ASN A 827 -2.35 22.71 -12.78
N TYR A 828 -2.96 23.76 -12.24
CA TYR A 828 -2.40 25.12 -12.19
C TYR A 828 -1.26 25.25 -11.16
N ASN A 829 -0.13 24.55 -11.38
CA ASN A 829 1.01 24.56 -10.48
C ASN A 829 2.33 24.57 -11.27
N ALA A 830 3.06 25.68 -11.17
CA ALA A 830 4.33 25.90 -11.87
C ALA A 830 5.40 24.85 -11.54
N ALA A 831 5.48 24.38 -10.29
CA ALA A 831 6.48 23.38 -9.89
C ALA A 831 6.23 22.04 -10.60
N THR A 832 4.97 21.61 -10.71
CA THR A 832 4.64 20.38 -11.45
C THR A 832 4.75 20.57 -12.96
N ALA A 833 4.46 21.76 -13.48
CA ALA A 833 4.56 22.06 -14.90
C ALA A 833 5.99 21.95 -15.47
N LEU A 834 7.03 21.96 -14.61
CA LEU A 834 8.43 21.75 -15.00
C LEU A 834 8.79 20.27 -15.21
N VAL A 835 8.00 19.36 -14.63
CA VAL A 835 8.31 17.92 -14.61
C VAL A 835 7.24 17.08 -15.27
N TYR A 836 6.02 17.60 -15.48
CA TYR A 836 4.90 16.88 -16.07
C TYR A 836 4.69 17.34 -17.51
N THR A 837 4.46 16.41 -18.44
CA THR A 837 4.05 16.78 -19.79
C THR A 837 2.57 17.08 -19.81
N ASP A 838 2.16 18.32 -20.07
CA ASP A 838 0.75 18.73 -20.02
C ASP A 838 0.37 19.55 -21.24
N ALA A 839 -0.81 19.27 -21.81
CA ALA A 839 -1.38 20.05 -22.89
C ALA A 839 -2.38 21.08 -22.34
N GLY A 840 -2.39 22.28 -22.91
CA GLY A 840 -3.34 23.34 -22.59
C GLY A 840 -3.86 24.02 -23.85
N LEU A 841 -5.18 24.21 -23.94
CA LEU A 841 -5.82 24.96 -25.02
C LEU A 841 -6.30 26.30 -24.50
N PHE A 842 -5.78 27.40 -25.06
CA PHE A 842 -6.33 28.74 -24.89
C PHE A 842 -7.24 29.07 -26.07
N THR A 843 -8.46 29.52 -25.81
CA THR A 843 -9.46 29.76 -26.86
C THR A 843 -10.40 30.92 -26.54
N ALA A 844 -10.80 31.65 -27.58
CA ALA A 844 -11.92 32.60 -27.56
C ALA A 844 -13.15 32.08 -28.31
N ASP A 845 -13.16 30.79 -28.71
CA ASP A 845 -14.22 30.19 -29.50
C ASP A 845 -15.55 30.22 -28.70
N PRO A 846 -16.62 30.81 -29.26
CA PRO A 846 -17.91 30.91 -28.56
C PRO A 846 -18.52 29.55 -28.23
N ARG A 847 -18.22 28.50 -29.00
CA ARG A 847 -18.70 27.13 -28.76
C ARG A 847 -18.15 26.58 -27.45
N ILE A 848 -16.83 26.68 -27.26
CA ILE A 848 -16.15 26.15 -26.07
C ILE A 848 -16.37 27.05 -24.86
N THR A 849 -16.28 28.36 -25.04
CA THR A 849 -16.37 29.32 -23.93
C THR A 849 -17.79 29.44 -23.36
N ALA A 850 -18.84 29.20 -24.17
CA ALA A 850 -20.20 29.10 -23.67
C ALA A 850 -20.41 27.86 -22.80
N ASP A 851 -19.93 26.69 -23.25
CA ASP A 851 -20.03 25.44 -22.49
C ASP A 851 -19.26 25.51 -21.17
N ALA A 852 -18.03 26.04 -21.20
CA ALA A 852 -17.21 26.23 -20.00
C ALA A 852 -17.90 27.15 -18.97
N HIS A 853 -18.56 28.22 -19.44
CA HIS A 853 -19.32 29.12 -18.56
C HIS A 853 -20.51 28.41 -17.94
N THR A 854 -21.31 27.70 -18.74
CA THR A 854 -22.45 26.93 -18.25
C THR A 854 -22.01 25.89 -17.21
N LEU A 855 -20.90 25.19 -17.46
CA LEU A 855 -20.33 24.26 -16.49
C LEU A 855 -19.90 24.95 -15.18
N PHE A 856 -19.25 26.12 -15.25
CA PHE A 856 -18.93 26.87 -14.04
C PHE A 856 -20.18 27.26 -13.25
N ASN A 857 -21.26 27.69 -13.93
CA ASN A 857 -22.51 28.03 -13.26
C ASN A 857 -23.11 26.82 -12.53
N GLU A 858 -23.05 25.63 -13.13
CA GLU A 858 -23.46 24.38 -12.46
C GLU A 858 -22.59 24.08 -11.23
N LEU A 859 -21.27 24.18 -11.37
CA LEU A 859 -20.34 23.89 -10.29
C LEU A 859 -20.46 24.86 -9.11
N THR A 860 -20.79 26.13 -9.37
CA THR A 860 -20.96 27.14 -8.32
C THR A 860 -22.38 27.26 -7.81
N GLY A 861 -23.38 26.84 -8.58
CA GLY A 861 -24.80 27.09 -8.33
C GLY A 861 -25.62 25.87 -7.91
N SER A 862 -25.06 24.65 -7.95
CA SER A 862 -25.76 23.40 -7.64
C SER A 862 -25.00 22.54 -6.63
N SER A 863 -25.75 21.76 -5.83
CA SER A 863 -25.19 20.73 -4.94
C SER A 863 -25.14 19.34 -5.59
N TYR A 864 -25.62 19.21 -6.84
CA TYR A 864 -25.68 17.96 -7.59
C TYR A 864 -24.65 17.91 -8.73
N ALA A 865 -24.39 16.69 -9.23
CA ALA A 865 -23.59 16.49 -10.45
C ALA A 865 -24.14 17.36 -11.60
N PRO A 866 -23.28 17.92 -12.48
CA PRO A 866 -23.76 18.69 -13.62
C PRO A 866 -24.76 17.85 -14.44
N GLN A 867 -25.96 18.36 -14.66
CA GLN A 867 -26.99 17.67 -15.47
C GLN A 867 -27.24 18.35 -16.82
N VAL A 868 -26.51 19.44 -17.09
CA VAL A 868 -26.69 20.23 -18.29
C VAL A 868 -26.05 19.55 -19.50
N ASN A 869 -26.79 19.49 -20.58
CA ASN A 869 -26.28 19.06 -21.88
C ASN A 869 -25.35 20.14 -22.45
N LEU A 870 -24.07 19.81 -22.62
CA LEU A 870 -23.05 20.69 -23.17
C LEU A 870 -22.71 20.23 -24.59
N PRO A 871 -23.10 20.98 -25.64
CA PRO A 871 -22.98 20.53 -27.02
C PRO A 871 -21.55 20.14 -27.45
N HIS A 872 -20.54 20.85 -26.96
CA HIS A 872 -19.16 20.70 -27.41
C HIS A 872 -18.27 20.02 -26.38
N LEU A 873 -18.31 20.45 -25.11
CA LEU A 873 -17.53 19.84 -24.04
C LEU A 873 -18.12 18.49 -23.63
N LEU A 874 -17.29 17.46 -23.51
CA LEU A 874 -17.67 16.19 -22.90
C LEU A 874 -17.39 16.28 -21.41
N VAL A 875 -18.40 16.02 -20.57
CA VAL A 875 -18.29 16.22 -19.12
C VAL A 875 -18.64 14.95 -18.37
N ALA A 876 -17.75 14.52 -17.48
CA ALA A 876 -18.03 13.46 -16.54
C ALA A 876 -18.65 14.05 -15.25
N PRO A 877 -19.54 13.32 -14.56
CA PRO A 877 -20.09 12.02 -14.92
C PRO A 877 -21.33 12.10 -15.85
N THR A 878 -21.59 13.26 -16.46
CA THR A 878 -22.83 13.58 -17.19
C THR A 878 -23.00 12.77 -18.48
N ASP A 879 -22.17 13.02 -19.49
CA ASP A 879 -22.32 12.46 -20.85
C ASP A 879 -21.00 11.90 -21.42
N MET A 880 -19.86 12.16 -20.75
CA MET A 880 -18.54 11.84 -21.29
C MET A 880 -18.37 10.36 -21.64
N LEU A 881 -18.80 9.43 -20.78
CA LEU A 881 -18.67 8.00 -21.05
C LEU A 881 -19.47 7.61 -22.31
N GLU A 882 -20.74 8.00 -22.37
CA GLU A 882 -21.61 7.68 -23.50
C GLU A 882 -21.04 8.23 -24.81
N ARG A 883 -20.57 9.49 -24.80
CA ARG A 883 -19.98 10.13 -25.99
C ARG A 883 -18.66 9.48 -26.40
N ILE A 884 -17.80 9.09 -25.46
CA ILE A 884 -16.58 8.33 -25.79
C ILE A 884 -16.94 7.00 -26.46
N LEU A 885 -17.93 6.28 -25.94
CA LEU A 885 -18.39 5.02 -26.54
C LEU A 885 -18.93 5.25 -27.96
N ALA A 886 -19.76 6.28 -28.15
CA ALA A 886 -20.29 6.65 -29.46
C ALA A 886 -19.19 7.01 -30.47
N LEU A 887 -18.14 7.72 -30.04
CA LEU A 887 -16.98 8.03 -30.89
C LEU A 887 -16.24 6.75 -31.33
N ILE A 888 -16.05 5.80 -30.41
CA ILE A 888 -15.40 4.50 -30.72
C ILE A 888 -16.27 3.66 -31.65
N ASP A 889 -17.57 3.57 -31.36
CA ASP A 889 -18.51 2.78 -32.18
C ASP A 889 -18.64 3.38 -33.60
N ARG A 890 -18.57 4.71 -33.74
CA ARG A 890 -18.53 5.40 -35.04
C ARG A 890 -17.29 5.02 -35.87
N GLU A 891 -16.10 4.95 -35.25
CA GLU A 891 -14.91 4.45 -35.96
C GLU A 891 -15.09 2.99 -36.40
N ALA A 892 -15.74 2.15 -35.57
CA ALA A 892 -16.06 0.78 -35.94
C ALA A 892 -17.02 0.71 -37.15
N GLU A 893 -18.01 1.60 -37.23
CA GLU A 893 -18.89 1.73 -38.40
C GLU A 893 -18.12 2.15 -39.65
N HIS A 894 -17.20 3.12 -39.54
CA HIS A 894 -16.35 3.53 -40.65
C HIS A 894 -15.46 2.39 -41.16
N ALA A 895 -14.86 1.61 -40.25
CA ALA A 895 -14.05 0.45 -40.62
C ALA A 895 -14.88 -0.61 -41.36
N ARG A 896 -16.08 -0.94 -40.86
CA ARG A 896 -17.00 -1.88 -41.53
C ARG A 896 -17.42 -1.39 -42.92
N ALA A 897 -17.53 -0.08 -43.10
CA ALA A 897 -17.85 0.55 -44.38
C ALA A 897 -16.63 0.71 -45.30
N GLY A 898 -15.44 0.22 -44.92
CA GLY A 898 -14.20 0.34 -45.71
C GLY A 898 -13.63 1.77 -45.77
N ARG A 899 -14.06 2.66 -44.86
CA ARG A 899 -13.58 4.05 -44.77
C ARG A 899 -12.37 4.14 -43.83
N PRO A 900 -11.55 5.20 -43.93
CA PRO A 900 -10.48 5.46 -42.96
C PRO A 900 -11.01 5.44 -41.53
N ALA A 901 -10.45 4.55 -40.70
CA ALA A 901 -10.84 4.38 -39.32
C ALA A 901 -9.61 4.10 -38.45
N ARG A 902 -9.35 4.96 -37.47
CA ARG A 902 -8.19 4.87 -36.60
C ARG A 902 -8.47 5.60 -35.29
N ILE A 903 -8.02 5.00 -34.19
CA ILE A 903 -8.04 5.61 -32.87
C ILE A 903 -6.59 5.74 -32.39
N ARG A 904 -6.18 6.95 -32.01
CA ARG A 904 -4.96 7.18 -31.23
C ARG A 904 -5.32 7.83 -29.91
N ALA A 905 -4.73 7.37 -28.81
CA ALA A 905 -4.92 8.05 -27.53
C ALA A 905 -3.67 8.03 -26.66
N LYS A 906 -3.39 9.15 -26.01
CA LYS A 906 -2.42 9.29 -24.92
C LYS A 906 -3.18 9.46 -23.62
N LEU A 907 -2.86 8.67 -22.61
CA LEU A 907 -3.51 8.71 -21.31
C LEU A 907 -2.59 8.19 -20.20
N ASN A 908 -2.87 8.56 -18.95
CA ASN A 908 -2.06 8.08 -17.83
C ASN A 908 -2.43 6.66 -17.41
N ALA A 909 -3.70 6.28 -17.57
CA ALA A 909 -4.17 4.95 -17.21
C ALA A 909 -5.47 4.56 -17.93
N LEU A 910 -5.54 3.31 -18.40
CA LEU A 910 -6.68 2.66 -19.02
C LEU A 910 -7.17 1.51 -18.14
N SER A 911 -8.33 1.65 -17.50
CA SER A 911 -8.87 0.59 -16.64
C SER A 911 -10.39 0.50 -16.61
N ASP A 912 -11.09 1.13 -17.55
CA ASP A 912 -12.54 1.08 -17.66
C ASP A 912 -12.98 -0.09 -18.54
N SER A 913 -13.72 -1.05 -17.98
CA SER A 913 -14.13 -2.25 -18.70
C SER A 913 -15.01 -1.94 -19.91
N THR A 914 -15.96 -1.00 -19.76
CA THR A 914 -16.89 -0.61 -20.83
C THR A 914 -16.14 0.02 -22.01
N VAL A 915 -15.18 0.91 -21.74
CA VAL A 915 -14.34 1.50 -22.80
C VAL A 915 -13.44 0.44 -23.44
N ILE A 916 -12.81 -0.43 -22.65
CA ILE A 916 -11.94 -1.50 -23.17
C ILE A 916 -12.71 -2.45 -24.08
N GLN A 917 -13.93 -2.84 -23.72
CA GLN A 917 -14.79 -3.65 -24.59
C GLN A 917 -15.16 -2.93 -25.89
N ALA A 918 -15.44 -1.62 -25.84
CA ALA A 918 -15.67 -0.85 -27.05
C ALA A 918 -14.43 -0.85 -27.96
N LEU A 919 -13.23 -0.70 -27.39
CA LEU A 919 -11.98 -0.82 -28.15
C LEU A 919 -11.79 -2.22 -28.74
N TYR A 920 -12.14 -3.30 -28.03
CA TYR A 920 -12.13 -4.66 -28.58
C TYR A 920 -13.11 -4.82 -29.74
N ARG A 921 -14.35 -4.31 -29.61
CA ARG A 921 -15.32 -4.31 -30.74
C ARG A 921 -14.81 -3.51 -31.94
N ALA A 922 -14.18 -2.36 -31.72
CA ALA A 922 -13.58 -1.55 -32.77
C ALA A 922 -12.41 -2.29 -33.45
N SER A 923 -11.54 -2.96 -32.68
CA SER A 923 -10.48 -3.81 -33.23
C SER A 923 -11.05 -4.92 -34.10
N GLN A 924 -12.10 -5.61 -33.67
CA GLN A 924 -12.77 -6.67 -34.45
C GLN A 924 -13.44 -6.12 -35.72
N ALA A 925 -13.90 -4.87 -35.70
CA ALA A 925 -14.47 -4.20 -36.87
C ALA A 925 -13.41 -3.75 -37.89
N GLY A 926 -12.11 -3.82 -37.56
CA GLY A 926 -11.00 -3.47 -38.44
C GLY A 926 -10.29 -2.16 -38.10
N VAL A 927 -10.70 -1.45 -37.04
CA VAL A 927 -10.08 -0.18 -36.62
C VAL A 927 -8.65 -0.41 -36.14
N ALA A 928 -7.70 0.39 -36.61
CA ALA A 928 -6.35 0.42 -36.05
C ALA A 928 -6.31 1.30 -34.79
N ILE A 929 -5.81 0.75 -33.67
CA ILE A 929 -5.85 1.41 -32.37
C ILE A 929 -4.43 1.47 -31.77
N ASP A 930 -3.90 2.69 -31.60
CA ASP A 930 -2.58 2.93 -31.02
C ASP A 930 -2.70 3.74 -29.72
N LEU A 931 -2.24 3.19 -28.60
CA LEU A 931 -2.39 3.81 -27.29
C LEU A 931 -1.03 4.07 -26.64
N VAL A 932 -0.82 5.29 -26.13
CA VAL A 932 0.27 5.64 -25.22
C VAL A 932 -0.28 5.65 -23.80
N VAL A 933 0.04 4.62 -23.00
CA VAL A 933 -0.42 4.47 -21.62
C VAL A 933 0.77 4.31 -20.69
N ARG A 934 1.11 5.33 -19.91
CA ARG A 934 2.29 5.25 -19.02
C ARG A 934 2.10 4.30 -17.83
N GLY A 935 0.92 4.34 -17.21
CA GLY A 935 0.66 3.76 -15.90
C GLY A 935 -0.14 2.47 -15.98
N ILE A 936 -1.25 2.41 -15.22
CA ILE A 936 -2.11 1.22 -15.17
C ILE A 936 -2.82 1.04 -16.52
N CYS A 937 -2.65 -0.10 -17.15
CA CYS A 937 -3.41 -0.57 -18.30
C CYS A 937 -3.97 -1.96 -18.03
N THR A 938 -5.29 -2.11 -18.01
CA THR A 938 -5.96 -3.42 -17.86
C THR A 938 -6.39 -4.03 -19.19
N LEU A 939 -6.18 -3.33 -20.32
CA LEU A 939 -6.41 -3.86 -21.66
C LEU A 939 -5.34 -4.90 -22.01
N ARG A 940 -5.74 -5.99 -22.66
CA ARG A 940 -4.84 -7.02 -23.22
C ARG A 940 -4.65 -6.77 -24.73
N PRO A 941 -3.52 -6.24 -25.20
CA PRO A 941 -3.30 -5.96 -26.62
C PRO A 941 -2.82 -7.20 -27.39
N GLY A 942 -2.99 -7.19 -28.72
CA GLY A 942 -2.40 -8.18 -29.62
C GLY A 942 -2.99 -9.59 -29.55
N VAL A 943 -4.19 -9.75 -28.98
CA VAL A 943 -4.85 -11.05 -28.87
C VAL A 943 -5.62 -11.36 -30.17
N PRO A 944 -5.29 -12.45 -30.90
CA PRO A 944 -5.98 -12.80 -32.14
C PRO A 944 -7.50 -12.92 -31.97
N GLY A 945 -8.25 -12.27 -32.86
CA GLY A 945 -9.72 -12.26 -32.82
C GLY A 945 -10.35 -11.43 -31.69
N LEU A 946 -9.57 -10.70 -30.88
CA LEU A 946 -10.07 -9.79 -29.83
C LEU A 946 -9.45 -8.40 -29.93
N SER A 947 -8.12 -8.31 -29.97
CA SER A 947 -7.36 -7.06 -29.87
C SER A 947 -6.12 -7.02 -30.77
N GLU A 948 -6.13 -7.80 -31.86
CA GLU A 948 -5.00 -7.93 -32.81
C GLU A 948 -4.59 -6.61 -33.48
N ARG A 949 -5.50 -5.62 -33.53
CA ARG A 949 -5.25 -4.28 -34.08
C ARG A 949 -4.99 -3.22 -33.01
N ILE A 950 -4.83 -3.64 -31.75
CA ILE A 950 -4.55 -2.76 -30.62
C ILE A 950 -3.07 -2.87 -30.25
N ARG A 951 -2.34 -1.75 -30.38
CA ARG A 951 -0.98 -1.59 -29.91
C ARG A 951 -0.97 -0.64 -28.71
N VAL A 952 -0.30 -1.04 -27.63
CA VAL A 952 -0.14 -0.21 -26.43
C VAL A 952 1.33 -0.04 -26.13
N VAL A 953 1.79 1.20 -26.18
CA VAL A 953 3.14 1.60 -25.81
C VAL A 953 3.12 2.42 -24.53
N SER A 954 4.27 2.50 -23.88
CA SER A 954 4.40 3.18 -22.61
C SER A 954 5.76 3.84 -22.49
N ILE A 955 5.77 5.12 -22.17
CA ILE A 955 6.95 5.98 -22.21
C ILE A 955 7.22 6.47 -20.79
N LEU A 956 8.46 6.29 -20.35
CA LEU A 956 8.97 6.79 -19.09
C LEU A 956 10.35 7.42 -19.36
N GLY A 957 10.64 8.55 -18.72
CA GLY A 957 11.92 9.23 -18.91
C GLY A 957 12.04 10.45 -18.00
N ARG A 958 12.75 11.47 -18.47
CA ARG A 958 12.98 12.74 -17.74
C ARG A 958 11.67 13.37 -17.23
N PHE A 959 10.64 13.40 -18.06
CA PHE A 959 9.36 13.99 -17.73
C PHE A 959 8.34 12.91 -17.38
N LEU A 960 7.43 13.27 -16.49
CA LEU A 960 6.28 12.46 -16.16
C LEU A 960 5.22 12.68 -17.24
N GLU A 961 5.01 11.69 -18.10
CA GLU A 961 3.96 11.81 -19.11
C GLU A 961 2.61 12.10 -18.43
N HIS A 962 1.90 13.17 -18.77
CA HIS A 962 0.66 13.51 -18.04
C HIS A 962 -0.50 13.96 -18.92
N ALA A 963 -0.21 14.44 -20.14
CA ALA A 963 -1.21 14.90 -21.07
C ALA A 963 -2.16 13.77 -21.49
N ARG A 964 -3.43 14.13 -21.68
CA ARG A 964 -4.42 13.26 -22.33
C ARG A 964 -4.84 13.87 -23.65
N ILE A 965 -4.64 13.09 -24.71
CA ILE A 965 -4.89 13.48 -26.09
C ILE A 965 -5.64 12.32 -26.76
N TYR A 966 -6.71 12.61 -27.47
CA TYR A 966 -7.50 11.63 -28.20
C TYR A 966 -7.64 12.05 -29.64
N HIS A 967 -7.49 11.11 -30.57
CA HIS A 967 -7.60 11.30 -32.01
C HIS A 967 -8.45 10.19 -32.62
N LEU A 968 -9.36 10.60 -33.52
CA LEU A 968 -10.25 9.75 -34.29
C LEU A 968 -10.12 10.13 -35.78
N ALA A 969 -10.02 9.15 -36.68
CA ALA A 969 -9.90 9.40 -38.13
C ALA A 969 -11.20 9.91 -38.77
N ASN A 970 -12.35 9.51 -38.25
CA ASN A 970 -13.67 10.00 -38.62
C ASN A 970 -14.04 9.83 -40.11
N GLY A 971 -13.61 8.72 -40.72
CA GLY A 971 -14.12 8.27 -42.02
C GLY A 971 -13.63 9.04 -43.25
N ALA A 972 -12.84 10.11 -43.11
CA ALA A 972 -12.27 10.87 -44.22
C ALA A 972 -10.96 11.60 -43.85
N PRO A 973 -10.01 11.81 -44.79
CA PRO A 973 -8.67 12.35 -44.51
C PRO A 973 -8.61 13.71 -43.78
N ASP A 974 -9.61 14.58 -43.96
CA ASP A 974 -9.65 15.91 -43.33
C ASP A 974 -10.75 16.03 -42.25
N ALA A 975 -11.42 14.93 -41.92
CA ALA A 975 -12.50 14.90 -40.93
C ALA A 975 -12.00 14.59 -39.51
N GLU A 976 -10.69 14.45 -39.32
CA GLU A 976 -10.09 14.02 -38.07
C GLU A 976 -10.49 14.90 -36.89
N GLU A 977 -10.79 14.25 -35.76
CA GLU A 977 -11.20 14.91 -34.53
C GLU A 977 -10.13 14.72 -33.46
N TYR A 978 -9.77 15.80 -32.78
CA TYR A 978 -8.83 15.80 -31.66
C TYR A 978 -9.50 16.32 -30.40
N TYR A 979 -9.21 15.69 -29.27
CA TYR A 979 -9.68 16.11 -27.96
C TYR A 979 -8.53 16.17 -26.96
N ILE A 980 -8.60 17.12 -26.04
CA ILE A 980 -7.71 17.18 -24.87
C ILE A 980 -8.52 17.38 -23.59
N GLY A 981 -7.96 17.02 -22.45
CA GLY A 981 -8.54 17.39 -21.17
C GLY A 981 -8.08 16.54 -20.00
N SER A 982 -8.89 16.48 -18.95
CA SER A 982 -8.45 16.01 -17.64
C SER A 982 -8.70 14.52 -17.37
N ALA A 983 -9.59 13.90 -18.15
CA ALA A 983 -10.04 12.53 -17.90
C ALA A 983 -9.00 11.49 -18.35
N ASP A 984 -8.82 10.45 -17.56
CA ASP A 984 -8.28 9.16 -18.03
C ASP A 984 -9.47 8.21 -18.31
N TRP A 985 -9.25 7.14 -19.07
CA TRP A 985 -10.26 6.08 -19.27
C TRP A 985 -10.29 5.13 -18.07
N ARG A 986 -10.80 5.61 -16.93
CA ARG A 986 -10.98 4.84 -15.70
C ARG A 986 -12.38 5.02 -15.11
N PRO A 987 -12.89 4.02 -14.36
CA PRO A 987 -14.23 4.10 -13.77
C PRO A 987 -14.46 5.34 -12.92
N ARG A 988 -13.47 5.72 -12.09
CA ARG A 988 -13.57 6.90 -11.22
C ARG A 988 -13.58 8.21 -12.00
N ASN A 989 -12.85 8.30 -13.11
CA ASN A 989 -12.74 9.52 -13.91
C ASN A 989 -14.02 9.73 -14.72
N LEU A 990 -14.59 8.66 -15.27
CA LEU A 990 -15.77 8.73 -16.12
C LEU A 990 -17.10 8.79 -15.34
N ARG A 991 -17.15 8.30 -14.08
CA ARG A 991 -18.42 8.17 -13.31
C ARG A 991 -18.42 8.82 -11.93
N ARG A 992 -17.27 9.18 -11.35
CA ARG A 992 -17.16 9.65 -9.95
C ARG A 992 -16.39 10.96 -9.77
N ARG A 993 -16.12 11.66 -10.88
CA ARG A 993 -15.37 12.92 -10.91
C ARG A 993 -16.00 13.86 -11.91
N VAL A 994 -15.86 15.14 -11.65
CA VAL A 994 -16.05 16.17 -12.66
C VAL A 994 -14.77 16.27 -13.48
N GLU A 995 -14.83 15.80 -14.72
CA GLU A 995 -13.74 15.87 -15.70
C GLU A 995 -14.26 16.51 -16.98
N VAL A 996 -13.38 17.11 -17.77
CA VAL A 996 -13.74 17.70 -19.07
C VAL A 996 -12.80 17.21 -20.16
N LEU A 997 -13.36 16.90 -21.33
CA LEU A 997 -12.64 16.81 -22.60
C LEU A 997 -13.19 17.86 -23.56
N ALA A 998 -12.29 18.62 -24.18
CA ALA A 998 -12.63 19.66 -25.14
C ALA A 998 -12.19 19.24 -26.55
N PRO A 999 -13.06 19.39 -27.57
CA PRO A 999 -12.65 19.25 -28.96
C PRO A 999 -11.72 20.41 -29.34
N VAL A 1000 -10.71 20.10 -30.14
CA VAL A 1000 -9.76 21.09 -30.68
C VAL A 1000 -10.15 21.40 -32.12
N TYR A 1001 -10.56 22.64 -32.40
CA TYR A 1001 -11.01 23.04 -33.73
C TYR A 1001 -9.90 23.67 -34.57
N ASP A 1002 -9.00 24.43 -33.94
CA ASP A 1002 -7.93 25.12 -34.65
C ASP A 1002 -6.97 24.13 -35.37
N PRO A 1003 -6.74 24.31 -36.68
CA PRO A 1003 -5.88 23.40 -37.44
C PRO A 1003 -4.41 23.36 -36.98
N ALA A 1004 -3.86 24.48 -36.48
CA ALA A 1004 -2.47 24.50 -36.00
C ALA A 1004 -2.34 23.75 -34.67
N ALA A 1005 -3.32 23.93 -33.77
CA ALA A 1005 -3.43 23.14 -32.54
C ALA A 1005 -3.55 21.64 -32.83
N ARG A 1006 -4.39 21.24 -33.80
CA ARG A 1006 -4.51 19.83 -34.23
C ARG A 1006 -3.19 19.25 -34.73
N ARG A 1007 -2.48 19.96 -35.62
CA ARG A 1007 -1.17 19.52 -36.12
C ARG A 1007 -0.14 19.36 -35.00
N ARG A 1008 -0.17 20.23 -34.00
CA ARG A 1008 0.73 20.12 -32.83
C ARG A 1008 0.42 18.87 -32.00
N LEU A 1009 -0.85 18.56 -31.75
CA LEU A 1009 -1.25 17.31 -31.08
C LEU A 1009 -0.88 16.07 -31.87
N ASP A 1010 -1.07 16.11 -33.19
CA ASP A 1010 -0.67 15.03 -34.09
C ASP A 1010 0.83 14.75 -34.00
N THR A 1011 1.64 15.81 -34.02
CA THR A 1011 3.10 15.71 -33.91
C THR A 1011 3.51 15.02 -32.61
N VAL A 1012 2.89 15.39 -31.48
CA VAL A 1012 3.14 14.75 -30.18
C VAL A 1012 2.78 13.26 -30.23
N LEU A 1013 1.55 12.92 -30.65
CA LEU A 1013 1.10 11.52 -30.72
C LEU A 1013 1.98 10.68 -31.65
N THR A 1014 2.32 11.19 -32.82
CA THR A 1014 3.14 10.50 -33.82
C THR A 1014 4.55 10.28 -33.29
N ALA A 1015 5.18 11.29 -32.69
CA ALA A 1015 6.53 11.16 -32.11
C ALA A 1015 6.57 10.14 -30.96
N GLU A 1016 5.56 10.14 -30.09
CA GLU A 1016 5.49 9.21 -28.96
C GLU A 1016 5.20 7.77 -29.40
N LEU A 1017 4.33 7.57 -30.38
CA LEU A 1017 4.03 6.22 -30.88
C LEU A 1017 5.19 5.60 -31.67
N ALA A 1018 6.04 6.44 -32.25
CA ALA A 1018 7.21 6.04 -33.03
C ALA A 1018 8.53 6.04 -32.23
N THR A 1019 8.51 6.44 -30.95
CA THR A 1019 9.75 6.60 -30.19
C THR A 1019 10.45 5.25 -29.95
N PRO A 1020 11.76 5.14 -30.20
CA PRO A 1020 12.50 3.91 -29.92
C PRO A 1020 12.59 3.62 -28.42
N ASN A 1021 12.32 4.60 -27.55
CA ASN A 1021 12.36 4.47 -26.09
C ASN A 1021 11.05 3.95 -25.49
N ALA A 1022 10.08 3.57 -26.31
CA ALA A 1022 8.78 3.08 -25.87
C ALA A 1022 8.85 1.61 -25.45
N TRP A 1023 8.24 1.31 -24.30
CA TRP A 1023 8.00 -0.06 -23.84
C TRP A 1023 6.71 -0.59 -24.46
N LEU A 1024 6.73 -1.79 -25.04
CA LEU A 1024 5.57 -2.40 -25.68
C LEU A 1024 4.86 -3.36 -24.71
N LEU A 1025 3.57 -3.10 -24.42
CA LEU A 1025 2.75 -3.99 -23.58
C LEU A 1025 2.41 -5.28 -24.34
N ARG A 1026 2.65 -6.43 -23.72
CA ARG A 1026 2.31 -7.76 -24.23
C ARG A 1026 0.99 -8.27 -23.63
N ALA A 1027 0.42 -9.30 -24.27
CA ALA A 1027 -0.88 -9.87 -23.90
C ALA A 1027 -0.91 -10.56 -22.51
N ASP A 1028 0.25 -10.87 -21.93
CA ASP A 1028 0.40 -11.42 -20.58
C ASP A 1028 0.54 -10.33 -19.50
N GLY A 1029 0.62 -9.06 -19.90
CA GLY A 1029 0.78 -7.90 -19.02
C GLY A 1029 2.23 -7.47 -18.82
N GLY A 1030 3.20 -8.24 -19.33
CA GLY A 1030 4.61 -7.84 -19.35
C GLY A 1030 4.87 -6.71 -20.35
N TYR A 1031 6.00 -6.04 -20.18
CA TYR A 1031 6.47 -5.02 -21.11
C TYR A 1031 7.80 -5.43 -21.72
N ASP A 1032 7.88 -5.39 -23.04
CA ASP A 1032 9.15 -5.51 -23.71
C ASP A 1032 9.88 -4.17 -23.64
N PRO A 1033 11.18 -4.18 -23.26
CA PRO A 1033 11.97 -2.98 -23.25
C PRO A 1033 12.08 -2.39 -24.65
N PRO A 1034 12.32 -1.07 -24.76
CA PRO A 1034 12.69 -0.46 -26.01
C PRO A 1034 13.84 -1.24 -26.67
N GLU A 1035 13.63 -1.71 -27.90
CA GLU A 1035 14.65 -2.45 -28.63
C GLU A 1035 15.86 -1.52 -28.82
N ASN A 1036 17.06 -1.97 -28.43
CA ASN A 1036 18.27 -1.52 -29.12
C ASN A 1036 18.15 -2.03 -30.56
N GLU A 1037 17.47 -1.25 -31.40
CA GLU A 1037 16.98 -1.57 -32.74
C GLU A 1037 18.10 -1.79 -33.78
N LYS A 1038 19.27 -2.26 -33.37
CA LYS A 1038 20.36 -2.70 -34.24
C LYS A 1038 20.41 -4.22 -34.47
N ALA A 1039 19.67 -5.05 -33.72
CA ALA A 1039 19.82 -6.51 -33.83
C ALA A 1039 18.61 -7.28 -34.42
N ALA A 1040 17.37 -6.80 -34.28
CA ALA A 1040 16.19 -7.58 -34.68
C ALA A 1040 15.62 -7.21 -36.07
N ASN A 1041 15.59 -5.93 -36.43
CA ASN A 1041 14.88 -5.47 -37.63
C ASN A 1041 15.65 -5.54 -38.95
N ILE A 1042 16.97 -5.82 -38.95
CA ILE A 1042 17.74 -6.09 -40.19
C ILE A 1042 17.45 -7.51 -40.75
N ALA A 1043 17.00 -8.45 -39.91
CA ALA A 1043 16.73 -9.82 -40.34
C ALA A 1043 15.31 -10.04 -40.92
N ALA A 1044 14.32 -9.22 -40.55
CA ALA A 1044 12.92 -9.42 -40.92
C ALA A 1044 12.46 -8.64 -42.17
N PHE A 1045 13.16 -7.56 -42.56
CA PHE A 1045 12.85 -6.79 -43.78
C PHE A 1045 13.76 -7.09 -44.99
N SER A 1046 14.73 -8.01 -44.86
CA SER A 1046 15.54 -8.50 -45.99
C SER A 1046 15.08 -9.87 -46.54
N ARG A 1047 13.91 -10.37 -46.10
CA ARG A 1047 13.28 -11.59 -46.64
C ARG A 1047 11.75 -11.50 -46.64
N THR A 1048 11.20 -10.51 -47.33
CA THR A 1048 9.90 -10.59 -48.04
C THR A 1048 9.78 -9.44 -49.00
#